data_AF-A0A7Y8FD38-F1
#
_entry.id   AF-A0A7Y8FD38-F1
#
_cell.length_a   1.000
_cell.length_b   1.000
_cell.length_c   1.000
_cell.angle_alpha   90.00
_cell.angle_beta   90.00
_cell.angle_gamma   90.00
#
_symmetry.space_group_name_H-M   'P 1'
#
loop_
_entity.id
_entity.type
_entity.pdbx_description
1 polymer ?
#
loop_
_entity_poly.entity_id
_entity_poly.type
_entity_poly.pdbx_seq_one_letter_code
_entity_poly.pdbx_strand_id
1 'polypeptide(L)'
;MGIVLRTLKWLHLSDFHFGKKPHNQYQQPFVASKIVQHAISQSNKEGAPDFFFITGDIANSGLADEYALFNEHVIHPLTEHFGETYLDRIFVVPGNHDIQRDVHRNFGRDEHLVLQGNFEPTPESRKDRSMLIDRLQNFINESYGTDLASFEKDAGAYCRIMTVNEVRIGIVGLNTSWLCRDEHDKGKLTPGIPLVRDILEKTNECELVVVLGHHPLDWLSPNHIEPIKTLLGKHNVLYLHGHMHKVWGKPEYANGSSFMTVQAGASFQAPETSEWKNSILWGEAKIDTKIVSFQPFIWSFAEQDWKLDSAGFPEAHRVGVTWDYQLPQPLTAPRAPAARLGALPGGWKIIGIESLVDYVKPIEEDLAVYFFDGASPTWEVALSTSIPKREIVSEIQVAFNRLKSNSSELPAVFTLLAAGCEGKTTALLQASYEIINERPGKKILYRNNNLRPFDAEALLPFLNTHDDWLFVIDEADQVAKSLLDFIEGDFNGYSGQVDMILACRDSDWRANEASSLPWSFSCAYKEIVLKDLNKADAERIVNSWEAFGQRGLGDGGLANLDSSGRVEKLRFFAKQESKRTSGAFFGALLLSRHNGQLLDHAEAMLSRLDETEVSEGKTLRDALAYIAVMHAEGFEKLTYDVLAAAMNMSIPRLKNIVLNKLGDEAAATGTSTTVFTRHRYIAEALVEVLERNFDVDTASLFVDLAVAAEEKAKTERVSNFDFWRFKMADAFFEKGKNVVAISLSESLLKTDPGNYKLLTKLAKFYRRENSSADALVLFGNYKGEIPEQGFYFEWALCELESRNLIESATFALFSLSDEAENTRLDIPGALMYLTGVTKILVALHRDYADEVFVEALDAVWSIMDLFIRLNPGKPFPGHKAYLNKVEKKRAKNYLGADAVRVLLELCEALSNYKSNASLPDGYRIQSLSFQALKVLVNNVSR
;
A
#
# COMPACT_ATOMS: atom_id res chain seq x y z
N MET A 1 -44.21 16.42 -28.13
CA MET A 1 -44.27 16.60 -26.67
C MET A 1 -43.00 15.97 -26.12
N GLY A 2 -42.10 16.78 -25.55
CA GLY A 2 -40.92 16.22 -24.85
C GLY A 2 -41.40 15.46 -23.62
N ILE A 3 -40.85 14.26 -23.41
CA ILE A 3 -41.11 13.49 -22.18
C ILE A 3 -40.47 14.29 -21.03
N VAL A 4 -41.29 14.86 -20.15
CA VAL A 4 -40.81 15.44 -18.89
C VAL A 4 -40.50 14.26 -17.97
N LEU A 5 -39.23 14.11 -17.59
CA LEU A 5 -38.80 13.06 -16.67
C LEU A 5 -39.35 13.35 -15.27
N ARG A 6 -39.89 12.33 -14.59
CA ARG A 6 -40.36 12.43 -13.20
C ARG A 6 -39.16 12.42 -12.25
N THR A 7 -38.98 13.52 -11.54
CA THR A 7 -37.86 13.75 -10.64
C THR A 7 -38.31 14.22 -9.26
N LEU A 8 -37.56 13.85 -8.23
CA LEU A 8 -37.72 14.35 -6.86
C LEU A 8 -36.38 14.90 -6.38
N LYS A 9 -36.37 16.13 -5.86
CA LYS A 9 -35.18 16.82 -5.34
C LYS A 9 -35.30 17.04 -3.84
N TRP A 10 -34.21 16.89 -3.10
CA TRP A 10 -34.18 17.18 -1.68
C TRP A 10 -32.85 17.76 -1.22
N LEU A 11 -32.91 18.45 -0.08
CA LEU A 11 -31.72 18.82 0.68
C LEU A 11 -31.57 17.86 1.87
N HIS A 12 -30.40 17.21 1.98
CA HIS A 12 -30.05 16.33 3.09
C HIS A 12 -29.03 17.03 4.00
N LEU A 13 -29.45 17.33 5.22
CA LEU A 13 -28.66 18.00 6.25
C LEU A 13 -28.61 17.12 7.51
N SER A 14 -27.58 17.31 8.32
CA SER A 14 -27.39 16.58 9.58
C SER A 14 -26.43 17.31 10.51
N ASP A 15 -26.45 17.00 11.81
CA ASP A 15 -25.42 17.38 12.79
C ASP A 15 -25.15 18.90 12.86
N PHE A 16 -26.12 19.65 13.41
CA PHE A 16 -26.02 21.10 13.65
C PHE A 16 -25.44 21.41 15.05
N HIS A 17 -25.74 20.57 16.03
CA HIS A 17 -25.30 20.70 17.43
C HIS A 17 -25.50 22.09 18.04
N PHE A 18 -26.64 22.74 17.83
CA PHE A 18 -26.94 24.03 18.44
C PHE A 18 -26.75 23.96 19.97
N GLY A 19 -26.03 24.94 20.55
CA GLY A 19 -25.73 24.99 21.98
C GLY A 19 -24.34 24.48 22.40
N LYS A 20 -23.51 24.01 21.45
CA LYS A 20 -22.15 23.51 21.71
C LYS A 20 -21.22 24.60 22.27
N LYS A 21 -20.57 24.31 23.41
CA LYS A 21 -19.61 25.20 24.13
C LYS A 21 -18.13 24.80 23.86
N PRO A 22 -17.14 25.69 23.99
CA PRO A 22 -17.23 27.11 24.33
C PRO A 22 -17.31 28.01 23.06
N HIS A 23 -18.18 29.02 23.08
CA HIS A 23 -18.22 30.14 22.11
C HIS A 23 -18.57 29.87 20.62
N ASN A 24 -19.61 29.09 20.32
CA ASN A 24 -20.20 29.05 18.97
C ASN A 24 -21.44 29.94 18.76
N GLN A 25 -21.73 30.86 19.70
CA GLN A 25 -22.92 31.74 19.65
C GLN A 25 -23.03 32.59 18.39
N TYR A 26 -21.90 32.92 17.75
CA TYR A 26 -21.90 33.64 16.47
C TYR A 26 -21.81 32.68 15.27
N GLN A 27 -20.90 31.70 15.34
CA GLN A 27 -20.57 30.88 14.17
C GLN A 27 -21.66 29.89 13.79
N GLN A 28 -22.39 29.31 14.75
CA GLN A 28 -23.51 28.42 14.45
C GLN A 28 -24.64 29.16 13.70
N PRO A 29 -25.17 30.29 14.23
CA PRO A 29 -26.13 31.10 13.48
C PRO A 29 -25.60 31.60 12.14
N PHE A 30 -24.33 31.99 12.07
CA PHE A 30 -23.72 32.44 10.81
C PHE A 30 -23.73 31.33 9.76
N VAL A 31 -23.19 30.15 10.06
CA VAL A 31 -23.15 29.02 9.11
C VAL A 31 -24.57 28.57 8.76
N ALA A 32 -25.48 28.49 9.72
CA ALA A 32 -26.90 28.20 9.47
C ALA A 32 -27.52 29.19 8.47
N SER A 33 -27.28 30.49 8.65
CA SER A 33 -27.73 31.52 7.70
C SER A 33 -27.14 31.32 6.30
N LYS A 34 -25.90 30.82 6.20
CA LYS A 34 -25.25 30.50 4.93
C LYS A 34 -25.82 29.25 4.26
N ILE A 35 -26.26 28.26 5.03
CA ILE A 35 -26.98 27.09 4.51
C ILE A 35 -28.34 27.54 3.94
N VAL A 36 -29.09 28.34 4.69
CA VAL A 36 -30.38 28.90 4.23
C VAL A 36 -30.20 29.75 2.98
N GLN A 37 -29.22 30.66 2.95
CA GLN A 37 -28.90 31.47 1.77
C GLN A 37 -28.56 30.60 0.56
N HIS A 38 -27.77 29.54 0.75
CA HIS A 38 -27.45 28.60 -0.32
C HIS A 38 -28.72 27.92 -0.84
N ALA A 39 -29.56 27.37 0.05
CA ALA A 39 -30.81 26.70 -0.32
C ALA A 39 -31.74 27.62 -1.13
N ILE A 40 -31.93 28.86 -0.67
CA ILE A 40 -32.73 29.88 -1.36
C ILE A 40 -32.12 30.27 -2.71
N SER A 41 -30.79 30.41 -2.77
CA SER A 41 -30.10 30.79 -4.02
C SER A 41 -30.23 29.70 -5.09
N GLN A 42 -30.17 28.43 -4.70
CA GLN A 42 -30.35 27.31 -5.60
C GLN A 42 -31.82 27.15 -6.00
N SER A 43 -32.75 27.35 -5.06
CA SER A 43 -34.17 27.28 -5.39
C SER A 43 -34.62 28.33 -6.41
N ASN A 44 -34.01 29.51 -6.39
CA ASN A 44 -34.24 30.54 -7.40
C ASN A 44 -33.74 30.16 -8.80
N LYS A 45 -32.78 29.24 -8.90
CA LYS A 45 -32.22 28.76 -10.18
C LYS A 45 -32.95 27.54 -10.71
N GLU A 46 -33.27 26.59 -9.83
CA GLU A 46 -33.70 25.24 -10.21
C GLU A 46 -35.09 24.85 -9.68
N GLY A 47 -35.76 25.75 -8.96
CA GLY A 47 -36.99 25.47 -8.21
C GLY A 47 -36.71 25.01 -6.79
N ALA A 48 -37.70 25.17 -5.90
CA ALA A 48 -37.60 24.70 -4.52
C ALA A 48 -37.37 23.17 -4.48
N PRO A 49 -36.59 22.65 -3.50
CA PRO A 49 -36.57 21.21 -3.27
C PRO A 49 -37.98 20.70 -2.98
N ASP A 50 -38.24 19.43 -3.26
CA ASP A 50 -39.48 18.78 -2.86
C ASP A 50 -39.47 18.49 -1.35
N PHE A 51 -38.29 18.26 -0.77
CA PHE A 51 -38.13 17.89 0.65
C PHE A 51 -36.86 18.45 1.30
N PHE A 52 -36.91 18.65 2.61
CA PHE A 52 -35.74 18.77 3.48
C PHE A 52 -35.68 17.56 4.41
N PHE A 53 -34.55 16.85 4.38
CA PHE A 53 -34.27 15.73 5.27
C PHE A 53 -33.19 16.12 6.26
N ILE A 54 -33.53 16.13 7.56
CA ILE A 54 -32.61 16.45 8.66
C ILE A 54 -32.39 15.19 9.49
N THR A 55 -31.21 14.59 9.36
CA THR A 55 -30.90 13.26 9.91
C THR A 55 -30.26 13.28 11.30
N GLY A 56 -30.74 14.15 12.18
CA GLY A 56 -30.41 14.17 13.61
C GLY A 56 -29.26 15.08 14.04
N ASP A 57 -29.04 15.11 15.36
CA ASP A 57 -28.12 15.98 16.08
C ASP A 57 -28.36 17.46 15.78
N ILE A 58 -29.63 17.87 15.92
CA ILE A 58 -30.03 19.28 15.86
C ILE A 58 -29.45 20.03 17.06
N ALA A 59 -29.71 19.49 18.24
CA ALA A 59 -29.29 20.04 19.51
C ALA A 59 -27.95 19.43 19.94
N ASN A 60 -27.20 20.12 20.81
CA ASN A 60 -25.97 19.60 21.39
C ASN A 60 -26.24 18.72 22.62
N SER A 61 -27.33 18.97 23.35
CA SER A 61 -27.67 18.24 24.57
C SER A 61 -29.17 18.00 24.78
N GLY A 62 -29.98 18.24 23.74
CA GLY A 62 -31.42 17.99 23.76
C GLY A 62 -32.20 19.00 24.61
N LEU A 63 -31.68 20.23 24.79
CA LEU A 63 -32.37 21.27 25.55
C LEU A 63 -33.32 22.09 24.67
N ALA A 64 -34.46 22.53 25.22
CA ALA A 64 -35.45 23.32 24.49
C ALA A 64 -34.87 24.58 23.80
N ASP A 65 -34.00 25.33 24.50
CA ASP A 65 -33.35 26.52 23.97
C ASP A 65 -32.45 26.22 22.75
N GLU A 66 -31.88 25.00 22.66
CA GLU A 66 -31.06 24.59 21.52
C GLU A 66 -31.92 24.38 20.26
N TYR A 67 -33.11 23.80 20.41
CA TYR A 67 -34.09 23.69 19.33
C TYR A 67 -34.65 25.05 18.93
N ALA A 68 -34.90 25.95 19.88
CA ALA A 68 -35.35 27.31 19.59
C ALA A 68 -34.36 28.05 18.67
N LEU A 69 -33.04 27.93 18.92
CA LEU A 69 -32.00 28.49 18.05
C LEU A 69 -32.00 27.88 16.64
N PHE A 70 -32.16 26.55 16.55
CA PHE A 70 -32.29 25.88 15.25
C PHE A 70 -33.51 26.39 14.47
N ASN A 71 -34.65 26.53 15.14
CA ASN A 71 -35.88 27.01 14.53
C ASN A 71 -35.74 28.46 14.05
N GLU A 72 -35.16 29.34 14.87
CA GLU A 72 -34.92 30.75 14.55
C GLU A 72 -34.00 30.91 13.33
N HIS A 73 -32.92 30.12 13.24
CA HIS A 73 -31.88 30.33 12.22
C HIS A 73 -32.01 29.45 10.98
N VAL A 74 -32.79 28.37 11.03
CA VAL A 74 -32.96 27.43 9.92
C VAL A 74 -34.41 27.33 9.50
N ILE A 75 -35.32 26.96 10.41
CA ILE A 75 -36.71 26.66 10.03
C ILE A 75 -37.50 27.89 9.63
N HIS A 76 -37.57 28.92 10.49
CA HIS A 76 -38.35 30.13 10.19
C HIS A 76 -37.89 30.82 8.90
N PRO A 77 -36.58 31.00 8.63
CA PRO A 77 -36.14 31.56 7.36
C PRO A 77 -36.54 30.73 6.13
N LEU A 78 -36.58 29.40 6.25
CA LEU A 78 -37.02 28.53 5.17
C LEU A 78 -38.54 28.64 4.96
N THR A 79 -39.35 28.63 6.02
CA THR A 79 -40.81 28.74 5.90
C THR A 79 -41.26 30.15 5.51
N GLU A 80 -40.54 31.20 5.93
CA GLU A 80 -40.76 32.58 5.46
C GLU A 80 -40.55 32.69 3.94
N HIS A 81 -39.56 31.97 3.39
CA HIS A 81 -39.27 32.01 1.96
C HIS A 81 -40.18 31.09 1.12
N PHE A 82 -40.37 29.83 1.54
CA PHE A 82 -41.12 28.83 0.78
C PHE A 82 -42.62 28.79 1.13
N GLY A 83 -43.04 29.48 2.19
CA GLY A 83 -44.39 29.50 2.73
C GLY A 83 -44.60 28.51 3.87
N GLU A 84 -45.53 28.82 4.78
CA GLU A 84 -45.83 28.01 5.98
C GLU A 84 -46.21 26.55 5.67
N THR A 85 -46.92 26.31 4.57
CA THR A 85 -47.30 24.95 4.14
C THR A 85 -46.10 24.08 3.77
N TYR A 86 -44.93 24.68 3.61
CA TYR A 86 -43.69 23.98 3.30
C TYR A 86 -43.14 23.21 4.52
N LEU A 87 -43.63 23.49 5.74
CA LEU A 87 -43.30 22.71 6.92
C LEU A 87 -43.64 21.21 6.76
N ASP A 88 -44.71 20.89 6.03
CA ASP A 88 -45.12 19.51 5.68
C ASP A 88 -44.13 18.79 4.72
N ARG A 89 -43.06 19.49 4.29
CA ARG A 89 -41.96 18.98 3.46
C ARG A 89 -40.65 18.82 4.22
N ILE A 90 -40.62 19.16 5.51
CA ILE A 90 -39.46 19.05 6.39
C ILE A 90 -39.62 17.80 7.27
N PHE A 91 -38.71 16.85 7.11
CA PHE A 91 -38.69 15.60 7.86
C PHE A 91 -37.41 15.49 8.69
N VAL A 92 -37.60 15.18 9.97
CA VAL A 92 -36.54 15.20 10.98
C VAL A 92 -36.55 13.89 11.76
N VAL A 93 -35.38 13.38 12.12
CA VAL A 93 -35.20 12.25 13.05
C VAL A 93 -34.20 12.62 14.14
N PRO A 94 -34.29 12.05 15.35
CA PRO A 94 -33.37 12.39 16.43
C PRO A 94 -32.01 11.70 16.26
N GLY A 95 -30.95 12.40 16.66
CA GLY A 95 -29.61 11.86 16.85
C GLY A 95 -29.28 11.57 18.32
N ASN A 96 -28.03 11.25 18.63
CA ASN A 96 -27.59 10.93 19.98
C ASN A 96 -27.36 12.14 20.90
N HIS A 97 -27.26 13.34 20.34
CA HIS A 97 -27.21 14.61 21.08
C HIS A 97 -28.59 15.21 21.29
N ASP A 98 -29.61 14.79 20.52
CA ASP A 98 -31.00 15.18 20.73
C ASP A 98 -31.66 14.47 21.93
N ILE A 99 -31.02 13.41 22.45
CA ILE A 99 -31.46 12.66 23.63
C ILE A 99 -31.07 13.37 24.93
N GLN A 100 -32.04 13.58 25.81
CA GLN A 100 -31.81 14.08 27.18
C GLN A 100 -31.15 12.99 28.04
N ARG A 101 -29.81 13.01 28.10
CA ARG A 101 -29.01 11.95 28.78
C ARG A 101 -29.12 11.95 30.30
N ASP A 102 -29.59 13.03 30.89
CA ASP A 102 -29.86 13.18 32.32
C ASP A 102 -31.22 12.59 32.75
N VAL A 103 -32.18 12.52 31.82
CA VAL A 103 -33.47 11.84 32.02
C VAL A 103 -33.26 10.32 31.94
N HIS A 104 -33.75 9.59 32.96
CA HIS A 104 -33.62 8.13 33.07
C HIS A 104 -32.22 7.59 32.78
N ARG A 105 -31.19 8.27 33.29
CA ARG A 105 -29.76 8.04 32.99
C ARG A 105 -29.31 6.57 33.10
N ASN A 106 -29.88 5.80 34.02
CA ASN A 106 -29.41 4.45 34.39
C ASN A 106 -30.35 3.35 33.89
N PHE A 107 -30.32 3.06 32.58
CA PHE A 107 -31.06 1.93 31.97
C PHE A 107 -30.11 0.89 31.36
N GLY A 108 -30.55 -0.36 31.32
CA GLY A 108 -29.81 -1.49 30.74
C GLY A 108 -30.10 -1.65 29.25
N ARG A 109 -29.11 -1.45 28.37
CA ARG A 109 -29.32 -1.62 26.92
C ARG A 109 -29.67 -3.06 26.54
N ASP A 110 -29.08 -4.04 27.22
CA ASP A 110 -29.26 -5.46 26.89
C ASP A 110 -30.72 -5.92 27.05
N GLU A 111 -31.45 -5.34 28.00
CA GLU A 111 -32.89 -5.60 28.22
C GLU A 111 -33.76 -5.13 27.03
N HIS A 112 -33.26 -4.20 26.22
CA HIS A 112 -33.94 -3.69 25.02
C HIS A 112 -33.40 -4.28 23.71
N LEU A 113 -32.31 -5.07 23.77
CA LEU A 113 -31.68 -5.75 22.62
C LEU A 113 -32.12 -7.21 22.48
N VAL A 114 -33.02 -7.69 23.33
CA VAL A 114 -33.66 -9.00 23.16
C VAL A 114 -34.69 -8.94 22.02
N LEU A 115 -34.75 -9.99 21.20
CA LEU A 115 -35.62 -10.05 20.02
C LEU A 115 -37.11 -10.11 20.36
N GLN A 116 -37.45 -10.61 21.55
CA GLN A 116 -38.79 -10.55 22.14
C GLN A 116 -38.78 -9.40 23.15
N GLY A 117 -39.46 -8.28 22.86
CA GLY A 117 -39.43 -7.16 23.80
C GLY A 117 -39.91 -5.82 23.26
N ASN A 118 -39.49 -4.76 23.97
CA ASN A 118 -40.04 -3.40 24.10
C ASN A 118 -40.24 -2.58 22.80
N PHE A 119 -39.99 -3.15 21.63
CA PHE A 119 -40.11 -2.51 20.31
C PHE A 119 -41.17 -3.17 19.42
N GLU A 120 -42.12 -3.90 19.97
CA GLU A 120 -43.33 -4.26 19.21
C GLU A 120 -44.26 -3.04 19.07
N PRO A 121 -45.03 -2.93 17.96
CA PRO A 121 -45.93 -1.81 17.74
C PRO A 121 -47.25 -1.99 18.52
N THR A 122 -47.15 -2.16 19.83
CA THR A 122 -48.27 -2.47 20.75
C THR A 122 -48.29 -1.51 21.94
N PRO A 123 -49.46 -1.24 22.56
CA PRO A 123 -49.57 -0.45 23.78
C PRO A 123 -48.66 -0.93 24.93
N GLU A 124 -48.48 -2.25 25.08
CA GLU A 124 -47.66 -2.88 26.10
C GLU A 124 -46.18 -2.53 25.90
N SER A 125 -45.62 -2.86 24.73
CA SER A 125 -44.25 -2.48 24.38
C SER A 125 -44.00 -0.97 24.45
N ARG A 126 -44.98 -0.13 24.07
CA ARG A 126 -44.88 1.32 24.23
C ARG A 126 -44.71 1.71 25.70
N LYS A 127 -45.50 1.10 26.59
CA LYS A 127 -45.38 1.31 28.04
C LYS A 127 -44.01 0.86 28.54
N ASP A 128 -43.49 -0.27 28.07
CA ASP A 128 -42.19 -0.80 28.49
C ASP A 128 -41.00 0.04 28.00
N ARG A 129 -41.13 0.74 26.87
CA ARG A 129 -40.14 1.73 26.40
C ARG A 129 -40.44 3.18 26.79
N SER A 130 -41.42 3.44 27.66
CA SER A 130 -41.85 4.81 28.02
C SER A 130 -40.69 5.67 28.56
N MET A 131 -39.81 5.08 29.37
CA MET A 131 -38.60 5.74 29.86
C MET A 131 -37.65 6.20 28.73
N LEU A 132 -37.63 5.54 27.57
CA LEU A 132 -36.83 5.97 26.42
C LEU A 132 -37.54 7.08 25.65
N ILE A 133 -38.88 7.08 25.62
CA ILE A 133 -39.71 8.14 25.03
C ILE A 133 -39.55 9.44 25.84
N ASP A 134 -39.54 9.37 27.17
CA ASP A 134 -39.34 10.53 28.04
C ASP A 134 -38.06 11.31 27.73
N ARG A 135 -37.00 10.62 27.26
CA ARG A 135 -35.71 11.22 26.92
C ARG A 135 -35.71 11.99 25.60
N LEU A 136 -36.78 11.88 24.82
CA LEU A 136 -36.98 12.54 23.53
C LEU A 136 -37.99 13.68 23.58
N GLN A 137 -38.56 13.97 24.76
CA GLN A 137 -39.70 14.89 24.86
C GLN A 137 -39.37 16.28 24.33
N ASN A 138 -38.19 16.82 24.64
CA ASN A 138 -37.79 18.11 24.07
C ASN A 138 -37.65 18.05 22.55
N PHE A 139 -37.09 16.97 21.99
CA PHE A 139 -37.01 16.81 20.54
C PHE A 139 -38.40 16.80 19.90
N ILE A 140 -39.34 16.03 20.45
CA ILE A 140 -40.71 15.88 19.91
C ILE A 140 -41.50 17.19 20.00
N ASN A 141 -41.37 17.92 21.10
CA ASN A 141 -42.20 19.09 21.38
C ASN A 141 -41.64 20.38 20.78
N GLU A 142 -40.30 20.51 20.66
CA GLU A 142 -39.64 21.77 20.30
C GLU A 142 -39.10 21.77 18.85
N SER A 143 -38.95 20.61 18.21
CA SER A 143 -38.51 20.54 16.81
C SER A 143 -39.67 20.75 15.85
N TYR A 144 -39.42 21.48 14.76
CA TYR A 144 -40.38 21.66 13.67
C TYR A 144 -40.11 20.62 12.58
N GLY A 145 -40.94 19.57 12.56
CA GLY A 145 -40.85 18.49 11.60
C GLY A 145 -42.16 17.72 11.49
N THR A 146 -42.33 17.03 10.36
CA THR A 146 -43.55 16.27 10.08
C THR A 146 -43.64 14.99 10.94
N ASP A 147 -44.81 14.73 11.52
CA ASP A 147 -45.19 13.48 12.21
C ASP A 147 -44.35 13.06 13.44
N LEU A 148 -43.63 13.98 14.10
CA LEU A 148 -42.73 13.69 15.23
C LEU A 148 -43.42 13.03 16.44
N ALA A 149 -44.68 13.39 16.72
CA ALA A 149 -45.49 12.75 17.76
C ALA A 149 -45.73 11.25 17.51
N SER A 150 -45.29 10.68 16.39
CA SER A 150 -45.33 9.24 16.15
C SER A 150 -44.29 8.46 16.96
N PHE A 151 -43.18 9.11 17.37
CA PHE A 151 -42.16 8.47 18.21
C PHE A 151 -42.70 8.11 19.62
N GLU A 152 -43.67 8.87 20.14
CA GLU A 152 -44.33 8.57 21.42
C GLU A 152 -45.53 7.61 21.31
N LYS A 153 -45.87 7.16 20.09
CA LYS A 153 -46.98 6.22 19.84
C LYS A 153 -46.50 4.77 19.77
N ASP A 154 -47.46 3.85 19.66
CA ASP A 154 -47.19 2.42 19.56
C ASP A 154 -46.29 2.10 18.37
N ALA A 155 -46.44 2.84 17.25
CA ALA A 155 -45.59 2.70 16.06
C ALA A 155 -44.11 3.07 16.30
N GLY A 156 -43.79 3.97 17.25
CA GLY A 156 -42.42 4.37 17.59
C GLY A 156 -41.56 4.91 16.43
N ALA A 157 -42.18 5.22 15.30
CA ALA A 157 -41.60 5.70 14.05
C ALA A 157 -42.73 6.35 13.24
N TYR A 158 -42.40 7.23 12.29
CA TYR A 158 -43.38 7.80 11.36
C TYR A 158 -43.22 7.24 9.94
N CYS A 159 -44.31 7.25 9.18
CA CYS A 159 -44.33 6.98 7.75
C CYS A 159 -45.32 7.91 7.07
N ARG A 160 -44.83 8.73 6.14
CA ARG A 160 -45.64 9.63 5.33
C ARG A 160 -45.59 9.18 3.88
N ILE A 161 -46.77 8.93 3.29
CA ILE A 161 -46.90 8.62 1.87
C ILE A 161 -47.46 9.84 1.17
N MET A 162 -46.77 10.31 0.12
CA MET A 162 -47.15 11.48 -0.65
C MET A 162 -47.02 11.20 -2.13
N THR A 163 -47.79 11.92 -2.96
CA THR A 163 -47.58 11.97 -4.41
C THR A 163 -47.02 13.33 -4.77
N VAL A 164 -45.82 13.36 -5.34
CA VAL A 164 -45.09 14.57 -5.72
C VAL A 164 -44.50 14.35 -7.10
N ASN A 165 -44.69 15.29 -8.02
CA ASN A 165 -44.24 15.16 -9.42
C ASN A 165 -44.67 13.82 -10.07
N GLU A 166 -45.91 13.38 -9.76
CA GLU A 166 -46.48 12.09 -10.21
C GLU A 166 -45.71 10.83 -9.73
N VAL A 167 -44.93 10.98 -8.66
CA VAL A 167 -44.21 9.89 -7.99
C VAL A 167 -44.83 9.64 -6.63
N ARG A 168 -45.22 8.40 -6.36
CA ARG A 168 -45.65 7.99 -5.01
C ARG A 168 -44.44 7.66 -4.15
N ILE A 169 -44.12 8.53 -3.19
CA ILE A 169 -42.97 8.39 -2.28
C ILE A 169 -43.43 8.05 -0.87
N GLY A 170 -42.75 7.10 -0.22
CA GLY A 170 -42.86 6.80 1.20
C GLY A 170 -41.64 7.33 1.96
N ILE A 171 -41.86 8.21 2.93
CA ILE A 171 -40.81 8.78 3.78
C ILE A 171 -40.98 8.23 5.19
N VAL A 172 -39.98 7.51 5.68
CA VAL A 172 -40.00 6.82 6.97
C VAL A 172 -38.96 7.43 7.89
N GLY A 173 -39.35 7.78 9.12
CA GLY A 173 -38.42 8.27 10.14
C GLY A 173 -38.22 7.24 11.24
N LEU A 174 -36.99 6.74 11.36
CA LEU A 174 -36.59 5.81 12.40
C LEU A 174 -35.80 6.54 13.49
N ASN A 175 -36.13 6.25 14.74
CA ASN A 175 -35.28 6.64 15.85
C ASN A 175 -34.19 5.58 16.06
N THR A 176 -32.96 5.91 15.67
CA THR A 176 -31.78 5.04 15.90
C THR A 176 -31.09 5.31 17.24
N SER A 177 -31.47 6.38 17.94
CA SER A 177 -30.83 6.85 19.18
C SER A 177 -31.54 6.39 20.47
N TRP A 178 -32.56 5.52 20.38
CA TRP A 178 -33.30 4.97 21.53
C TRP A 178 -32.39 4.58 22.71
N LEU A 179 -31.31 3.85 22.42
CA LEU A 179 -30.41 3.29 23.42
C LEU A 179 -29.12 4.10 23.63
N CYS A 180 -29.02 5.28 23.01
CA CYS A 180 -27.88 6.16 23.20
C CYS A 180 -27.75 6.58 24.66
N ARG A 181 -26.53 6.51 25.18
CA ARG A 181 -26.24 6.81 26.60
C ARG A 181 -24.86 7.40 26.79
N ASP A 182 -23.84 6.87 26.12
CA ASP A 182 -22.44 7.19 26.38
C ASP A 182 -21.56 6.94 25.14
N GLU A 183 -20.25 7.14 25.26
CA GLU A 183 -19.29 6.98 24.16
C GLU A 183 -19.17 5.52 23.66
N HIS A 184 -19.74 4.54 24.37
CA HIS A 184 -19.73 3.13 24.00
C HIS A 184 -21.03 2.72 23.30
N ASP A 185 -21.72 3.64 22.63
CA ASP A 185 -22.97 3.40 21.90
C ASP A 185 -22.77 2.45 20.69
N LYS A 186 -21.61 2.51 20.02
CA LYS A 186 -21.33 1.70 18.83
C LYS A 186 -21.52 0.19 19.07
N GLY A 187 -22.28 -0.45 18.18
CA GLY A 187 -22.60 -1.88 18.23
C GLY A 187 -23.63 -2.24 19.31
N LYS A 188 -24.33 -1.27 19.89
CA LYS A 188 -25.29 -1.47 20.99
C LYS A 188 -26.61 -0.72 20.79
N LEU A 189 -26.86 -0.21 19.59
CA LEU A 189 -28.08 0.52 19.24
C LEU A 189 -29.08 -0.36 18.49
N THR A 190 -30.33 0.10 18.43
CA THR A 190 -31.39 -0.53 17.63
C THR A 190 -32.52 0.47 17.38
N PRO A 191 -33.06 0.56 16.15
CA PRO A 191 -34.35 1.21 15.89
C PRO A 191 -35.55 0.32 16.25
N GLY A 192 -35.31 -0.95 16.61
CA GLY A 192 -36.32 -1.95 16.92
C GLY A 192 -36.77 -2.70 15.68
N ILE A 193 -36.34 -3.97 15.52
CA ILE A 193 -36.68 -4.79 14.34
C ILE A 193 -38.20 -4.85 14.08
N PRO A 194 -39.07 -5.06 15.10
CA PRO A 194 -40.51 -5.12 14.84
C PRO A 194 -41.10 -3.78 14.39
N LEU A 195 -40.64 -2.64 14.95
CA LEU A 195 -41.05 -1.30 14.48
C LEU A 195 -40.64 -1.07 13.02
N VAL A 196 -39.39 -1.40 12.67
CA VAL A 196 -38.87 -1.26 11.29
C VAL A 196 -39.69 -2.13 10.32
N ARG A 197 -40.03 -3.35 10.71
CA ARG A 197 -40.87 -4.25 9.90
C ARG A 197 -42.26 -3.66 9.68
N ASP A 198 -42.95 -3.29 10.75
CA ASP A 198 -44.32 -2.74 10.70
C ASP A 198 -44.40 -1.48 9.83
N ILE A 199 -43.43 -0.58 9.99
CA ILE A 199 -43.47 0.71 9.31
C ILE A 199 -43.16 0.56 7.82
N LEU A 200 -42.22 -0.31 7.44
CA LEU A 200 -41.86 -0.54 6.03
C LEU A 200 -42.95 -1.28 5.26
N GLU A 201 -43.72 -2.16 5.89
CA GLU A 201 -44.86 -2.82 5.25
C GLU A 201 -45.91 -1.84 4.71
N LYS A 202 -46.01 -0.64 5.30
CA LYS A 202 -46.92 0.42 4.83
C LYS A 202 -46.45 1.07 3.53
N THR A 203 -45.19 0.88 3.14
CA THR A 203 -44.58 1.53 1.97
C THR A 203 -44.66 0.71 0.67
N ASN A 204 -45.22 -0.51 0.71
CA ASN A 204 -45.23 -1.48 -0.39
C ASN A 204 -45.73 -0.94 -1.75
N GLU A 205 -46.60 0.07 -1.74
CA GLU A 205 -47.16 0.66 -2.97
C GLU A 205 -46.41 1.92 -3.45
N CYS A 206 -45.28 2.28 -2.83
CA CYS A 206 -44.48 3.45 -3.20
C CYS A 206 -43.45 3.11 -4.28
N GLU A 207 -43.19 4.06 -5.18
CA GLU A 207 -42.16 3.97 -6.22
C GLU A 207 -40.75 4.29 -5.69
N LEU A 208 -40.67 5.08 -4.61
CA LEU A 208 -39.45 5.41 -3.88
C LEU A 208 -39.73 5.34 -2.39
N VAL A 209 -38.86 4.67 -1.63
CA VAL A 209 -38.91 4.63 -0.16
C VAL A 209 -37.64 5.24 0.39
N VAL A 210 -37.77 6.36 1.09
CA VAL A 210 -36.68 7.05 1.77
C VAL A 210 -36.81 6.78 3.27
N VAL A 211 -35.78 6.20 3.88
CA VAL A 211 -35.74 5.96 5.33
C VAL A 211 -34.70 6.88 5.94
N LEU A 212 -35.10 7.64 6.94
CA LEU A 212 -34.25 8.53 7.71
C LEU A 212 -33.85 7.85 9.02
N GLY A 213 -32.58 7.88 9.34
CA GLY A 213 -32.06 7.59 10.67
C GLY A 213 -30.87 8.52 10.97
N HIS A 214 -30.25 8.38 12.13
CA HIS A 214 -29.06 9.19 12.45
C HIS A 214 -27.78 8.37 12.34
N HIS A 215 -27.77 7.16 12.91
CA HIS A 215 -26.58 6.35 12.99
C HIS A 215 -26.36 5.47 11.75
N PRO A 216 -25.11 5.25 11.33
CA PRO A 216 -24.78 4.22 10.35
C PRO A 216 -25.18 2.82 10.86
N LEU A 217 -25.43 1.88 9.94
CA LEU A 217 -25.92 0.56 10.32
C LEU A 217 -24.94 -0.25 11.18
N ASP A 218 -23.62 -0.02 11.09
CA ASP A 218 -22.60 -0.70 11.91
C ASP A 218 -22.60 -0.24 13.39
N TRP A 219 -23.41 0.76 13.74
CA TRP A 219 -23.66 1.14 15.13
C TRP A 219 -24.76 0.30 15.79
N LEU A 220 -25.54 -0.43 14.98
CA LEU A 220 -26.57 -1.32 15.49
C LEU A 220 -25.96 -2.57 16.12
N SER A 221 -26.68 -3.18 17.07
CA SER A 221 -26.26 -4.43 17.69
C SER A 221 -26.06 -5.53 16.63
N PRO A 222 -25.01 -6.37 16.75
CA PRO A 222 -24.78 -7.50 15.84
C PRO A 222 -25.99 -8.41 15.65
N ASN A 223 -26.84 -8.54 16.68
CA ASN A 223 -28.06 -9.38 16.60
C ASN A 223 -29.20 -8.72 15.81
N HIS A 224 -29.11 -7.41 15.53
CA HIS A 224 -30.18 -6.62 14.92
C HIS A 224 -29.82 -6.10 13.52
N ILE A 225 -28.53 -5.96 13.22
CA ILE A 225 -28.05 -5.37 11.97
C ILE A 225 -28.52 -6.15 10.74
N GLU A 226 -28.32 -7.47 10.69
CA GLU A 226 -28.66 -8.29 9.51
C GLU A 226 -30.17 -8.36 9.22
N PRO A 227 -31.06 -8.56 10.22
CA PRO A 227 -32.49 -8.45 10.01
C PRO A 227 -32.93 -7.09 9.49
N ILE A 228 -32.34 -6.00 10.00
CA ILE A 228 -32.67 -4.64 9.55
C ILE A 228 -32.19 -4.42 8.12
N LYS A 229 -30.96 -4.78 7.78
CA LYS A 229 -30.45 -4.75 6.39
C LYS A 229 -31.38 -5.51 5.44
N THR A 230 -31.83 -6.70 5.85
CA THR A 230 -32.77 -7.51 5.06
C THR A 230 -34.10 -6.78 4.84
N LEU A 231 -34.64 -6.12 5.86
CA LEU A 231 -35.87 -5.32 5.73
C LEU A 231 -35.66 -4.11 4.81
N LEU A 232 -34.55 -3.39 4.93
CA LEU A 232 -34.25 -2.26 4.04
C LEU A 232 -34.10 -2.72 2.58
N GLY A 233 -33.39 -3.83 2.35
CA GLY A 233 -33.23 -4.45 1.03
C GLY A 233 -34.58 -4.85 0.41
N LYS A 234 -35.42 -5.57 1.16
CA LYS A 234 -36.75 -6.02 0.69
C LYS A 234 -37.64 -4.88 0.18
N HIS A 235 -37.49 -3.69 0.77
CA HIS A 235 -38.26 -2.49 0.43
C HIS A 235 -37.51 -1.51 -0.47
N ASN A 236 -36.35 -1.87 -1.03
CA ASN A 236 -35.54 -1.04 -1.94
C ASN A 236 -35.25 0.35 -1.38
N VAL A 237 -34.87 0.41 -0.11
CA VAL A 237 -34.78 1.65 0.64
C VAL A 237 -33.59 2.51 0.20
N LEU A 238 -33.81 3.83 0.09
CA LEU A 238 -32.75 4.83 0.20
C LEU A 238 -32.64 5.29 1.67
N TYR A 239 -31.62 4.78 2.37
CA TYR A 239 -31.36 5.09 3.78
C TYR A 239 -30.45 6.30 3.92
N LEU A 240 -30.99 7.39 4.45
CA LEU A 240 -30.28 8.64 4.69
C LEU A 240 -29.93 8.75 6.18
N HIS A 241 -28.67 9.04 6.49
CA HIS A 241 -28.20 9.20 7.87
C HIS A 241 -27.06 10.23 8.02
N GLY A 242 -26.58 10.43 9.25
CA GLY A 242 -25.53 11.40 9.60
C GLY A 242 -24.46 10.80 10.52
N HIS A 243 -24.16 11.49 11.63
CA HIS A 243 -23.36 11.05 12.79
C HIS A 243 -21.83 11.04 12.60
N MET A 244 -21.31 10.49 11.51
CA MET A 244 -19.84 10.39 11.34
C MET A 244 -19.22 11.67 10.74
N HIS A 245 -20.03 12.70 10.48
CA HIS A 245 -19.66 14.03 9.95
C HIS A 245 -18.94 14.04 8.59
N LYS A 246 -18.97 12.92 7.85
CA LYS A 246 -18.40 12.80 6.50
C LYS A 246 -19.49 12.52 5.49
N VAL A 247 -19.36 13.03 4.27
CA VAL A 247 -20.30 12.67 3.21
C VAL A 247 -19.83 11.36 2.56
N TRP A 248 -20.73 10.42 2.31
CA TRP A 248 -20.48 9.28 1.42
C TRP A 248 -21.80 8.60 1.09
N GLY A 249 -21.82 7.76 0.05
CA GLY A 249 -22.93 6.87 -0.20
C GLY A 249 -22.49 5.63 -0.93
N LYS A 250 -23.15 4.50 -0.65
CA LYS A 250 -22.86 3.22 -1.32
C LYS A 250 -24.12 2.34 -1.39
N PRO A 251 -24.24 1.52 -2.46
CA PRO A 251 -25.21 0.43 -2.47
C PRO A 251 -24.83 -0.63 -1.43
N GLU A 252 -25.84 -1.20 -0.78
CA GLU A 252 -25.73 -2.30 0.17
C GLU A 252 -26.64 -3.45 -0.30
N TYR A 253 -26.21 -4.68 -0.05
CA TYR A 253 -26.94 -5.88 -0.44
C TYR A 253 -27.24 -6.73 0.78
N ALA A 254 -28.46 -7.26 0.83
CA ALA A 254 -28.90 -8.16 1.90
C ALA A 254 -29.88 -9.19 1.34
N ASN A 255 -29.57 -10.48 1.48
CA ASN A 255 -30.44 -11.61 1.11
C ASN A 255 -31.03 -11.48 -0.31
N GLY A 256 -30.20 -11.14 -1.30
CA GLY A 256 -30.64 -11.02 -2.70
C GLY A 256 -31.52 -9.81 -3.00
N SER A 257 -31.51 -8.78 -2.15
CA SER A 257 -32.12 -7.47 -2.43
C SER A 257 -31.10 -6.34 -2.19
N SER A 258 -31.29 -5.21 -2.87
CA SER A 258 -30.41 -4.04 -2.75
C SER A 258 -31.10 -2.89 -2.03
N PHE A 259 -30.34 -2.13 -1.27
CA PHE A 259 -30.75 -0.82 -0.73
C PHE A 259 -29.54 0.12 -0.83
N MET A 260 -29.72 1.42 -0.63
CA MET A 260 -28.62 2.38 -0.68
C MET A 260 -28.50 3.11 0.64
N THR A 261 -27.27 3.30 1.10
CA THR A 261 -26.98 4.11 2.29
C THR A 261 -26.28 5.39 1.86
N VAL A 262 -26.70 6.52 2.42
CA VAL A 262 -26.12 7.83 2.13
C VAL A 262 -25.99 8.59 3.44
N GLN A 263 -24.77 9.01 3.72
CA GLN A 263 -24.43 9.77 4.90
C GLN A 263 -24.21 11.24 4.51
N ALA A 264 -24.92 12.15 5.19
CA ALA A 264 -24.61 13.56 5.16
C ALA A 264 -23.42 13.86 6.08
N GLY A 265 -22.58 14.82 5.68
CA GLY A 265 -21.61 15.42 6.58
C GLY A 265 -22.31 16.39 7.53
N ALA A 266 -21.54 16.91 8.49
CA ALA A 266 -22.10 17.82 9.49
C ALA A 266 -22.36 19.21 8.91
N SER A 267 -23.57 19.71 9.14
CA SER A 267 -24.01 21.06 8.74
C SER A 267 -23.29 22.11 9.59
N PHE A 268 -22.93 21.74 10.83
CA PHE A 268 -21.99 22.48 11.65
C PHE A 268 -21.11 21.52 12.47
N GLN A 269 -19.91 21.25 11.99
CA GLN A 269 -18.92 20.45 12.73
C GLN A 269 -18.06 21.31 13.66
N ALA A 270 -17.57 22.42 13.11
CA ALA A 270 -16.55 23.24 13.73
C ALA A 270 -16.55 24.68 13.18
N PRO A 271 -15.93 25.62 13.92
CA PRO A 271 -15.63 26.96 13.46
C PRO A 271 -14.86 27.02 12.13
N GLU A 272 -14.98 28.12 11.39
CA GLU A 272 -14.41 28.25 10.04
C GLU A 272 -12.88 28.07 9.95
N THR A 273 -12.15 28.31 11.06
CA THR A 273 -10.71 28.12 11.16
C THR A 273 -10.28 26.68 11.42
N SER A 274 -11.23 25.76 11.57
CA SER A 274 -10.96 24.36 11.82
C SER A 274 -10.54 23.59 10.56
N GLU A 275 -9.79 22.51 10.80
CA GLU A 275 -9.53 21.48 9.79
C GLU A 275 -10.82 20.77 9.36
N TRP A 276 -11.79 20.66 10.29
CA TRP A 276 -13.10 20.09 10.04
C TRP A 276 -13.99 21.07 9.28
N LYS A 277 -14.74 20.56 8.30
CA LYS A 277 -15.53 21.39 7.39
C LYS A 277 -17.02 21.11 7.54
N ASN A 278 -17.79 22.18 7.37
CA ASN A 278 -19.24 22.12 7.32
C ASN A 278 -19.68 21.72 5.90
N SER A 279 -20.79 21.00 5.78
CA SER A 279 -21.24 20.45 4.50
C SER A 279 -22.75 20.60 4.25
N ILE A 280 -23.13 20.60 2.98
CA ILE A 280 -24.51 20.51 2.48
C ILE A 280 -24.55 19.39 1.43
N LEU A 281 -25.61 18.58 1.43
CA LEU A 281 -25.79 17.53 0.42
C LEU A 281 -27.13 17.69 -0.29
N TRP A 282 -27.10 17.93 -1.59
CA TRP A 282 -28.28 17.85 -2.44
C TRP A 282 -28.45 16.43 -3.00
N GLY A 283 -29.68 15.97 -3.09
CA GLY A 283 -30.04 14.71 -3.75
C GLY A 283 -31.16 14.90 -4.77
N GLU A 284 -31.10 14.16 -5.87
CA GLU A 284 -32.13 14.13 -6.90
C GLU A 284 -32.38 12.69 -7.35
N ALA A 285 -33.60 12.19 -7.20
CA ALA A 285 -34.04 10.90 -7.73
C ALA A 285 -34.78 11.09 -9.06
N LYS A 286 -34.24 10.52 -10.14
CA LYS A 286 -34.85 10.44 -11.47
C LYS A 286 -35.52 9.08 -11.60
N ILE A 287 -36.84 9.04 -11.40
CA ILE A 287 -37.61 7.80 -11.22
C ILE A 287 -37.71 6.98 -12.50
N ASP A 288 -37.83 7.64 -13.64
CA ASP A 288 -38.00 6.97 -14.93
C ASP A 288 -36.70 6.34 -15.43
N THR A 289 -35.56 6.99 -15.16
CA THR A 289 -34.22 6.48 -15.51
C THR A 289 -33.60 5.63 -14.40
N LYS A 290 -34.24 5.54 -13.24
CA LYS A 290 -33.77 4.82 -12.05
C LYS A 290 -32.39 5.27 -11.57
N ILE A 291 -32.12 6.57 -11.62
CA ILE A 291 -30.86 7.18 -11.18
C ILE A 291 -31.13 8.05 -9.95
N VAL A 292 -30.22 8.02 -8.98
CA VAL A 292 -30.14 9.02 -7.92
C VAL A 292 -28.80 9.75 -8.01
N SER A 293 -28.88 11.07 -8.06
CA SER A 293 -27.75 11.98 -8.23
C SER A 293 -27.51 12.73 -6.93
N PHE A 294 -26.25 12.85 -6.51
CA PHE A 294 -25.86 13.61 -5.32
C PHE A 294 -24.94 14.77 -5.67
N GLN A 295 -25.14 15.91 -5.01
CA GLN A 295 -24.31 17.10 -5.17
C GLN A 295 -23.84 17.60 -3.79
N PRO A 296 -22.66 17.12 -3.34
CA PRO A 296 -22.02 17.57 -2.10
C PRO A 296 -21.37 18.96 -2.20
N PHE A 297 -21.56 19.77 -1.17
CA PHE A 297 -20.88 21.05 -0.98
C PHE A 297 -20.18 21.12 0.36
N ILE A 298 -19.00 21.76 0.40
CA ILE A 298 -18.21 22.01 1.60
C ILE A 298 -17.97 23.52 1.76
N TRP A 299 -18.02 24.02 2.99
CA TRP A 299 -17.76 25.42 3.30
C TRP A 299 -16.29 25.80 3.09
N SER A 300 -16.03 26.79 2.25
CA SER A 300 -14.69 27.35 2.01
C SER A 300 -14.47 28.61 2.85
N PHE A 301 -13.64 28.53 3.89
CA PHE A 301 -13.28 29.71 4.69
C PHE A 301 -12.59 30.79 3.85
N ALA A 302 -11.70 30.40 2.93
CA ALA A 302 -10.92 31.33 2.12
C ALA A 302 -11.80 32.16 1.17
N GLU A 303 -12.90 31.58 0.68
CA GLU A 303 -13.78 32.23 -0.29
C GLU A 303 -15.12 32.65 0.30
N GLN A 304 -15.39 32.28 1.55
CA GLN A 304 -16.62 32.58 2.27
C GLN A 304 -17.88 32.09 1.52
N ASP A 305 -17.77 30.94 0.85
CA ASP A 305 -18.84 30.36 0.03
C ASP A 305 -18.80 28.81 0.03
N TRP A 306 -19.91 28.19 -0.40
CA TRP A 306 -20.07 26.74 -0.55
C TRP A 306 -19.46 26.26 -1.87
N LYS A 307 -18.54 25.31 -1.77
CA LYS A 307 -17.87 24.72 -2.95
C LYS A 307 -18.30 23.30 -3.19
N LEU A 308 -18.51 22.97 -4.47
CA LEU A 308 -18.65 21.60 -4.90
C LEU A 308 -17.36 20.84 -4.57
N ASP A 309 -17.47 19.75 -3.85
CA ASP A 309 -16.35 18.88 -3.46
C ASP A 309 -16.83 17.45 -3.47
N SER A 310 -16.05 16.50 -3.98
CA SER A 310 -16.44 15.07 -4.00
C SER A 310 -16.89 14.54 -2.64
N ALA A 311 -16.38 15.14 -1.55
CA ALA A 311 -16.74 14.94 -0.16
C ALA A 311 -16.71 13.49 0.33
N GLY A 312 -16.15 12.55 -0.45
CA GLY A 312 -16.11 11.11 -0.15
C GLY A 312 -16.79 10.23 -1.21
N PHE A 313 -17.51 10.80 -2.18
CA PHE A 313 -18.05 10.03 -3.31
C PHE A 313 -16.96 9.73 -4.36
N PRO A 314 -16.86 8.49 -4.88
CA PRO A 314 -15.85 8.13 -5.87
C PRO A 314 -16.03 8.89 -7.19
N GLU A 315 -14.94 9.42 -7.75
CA GLU A 315 -14.96 10.11 -9.06
C GLU A 315 -15.46 9.24 -10.21
N ALA A 316 -15.43 7.91 -10.08
CA ALA A 316 -15.98 6.97 -11.07
C ALA A 316 -17.50 7.17 -11.30
N HIS A 317 -18.23 7.69 -10.31
CA HIS A 317 -19.66 7.98 -10.41
C HIS A 317 -19.96 9.42 -10.83
N ARG A 318 -18.94 10.25 -11.08
CA ARG A 318 -19.12 11.67 -11.36
C ARG A 318 -19.62 11.92 -12.78
N VAL A 319 -20.75 12.61 -12.89
CA VAL A 319 -21.34 13.09 -14.15
C VAL A 319 -21.46 14.61 -14.07
N GLY A 320 -20.42 15.30 -14.53
CA GLY A 320 -20.35 16.76 -14.45
C GLY A 320 -20.22 17.27 -13.01
N VAL A 321 -21.31 17.82 -12.47
CA VAL A 321 -21.39 18.38 -11.11
C VAL A 321 -22.11 17.47 -10.11
N THR A 322 -22.60 16.30 -10.54
CA THR A 322 -23.28 15.32 -9.69
C THR A 322 -22.55 13.99 -9.65
N TRP A 323 -22.86 13.17 -8.65
CA TRP A 323 -22.45 11.77 -8.54
C TRP A 323 -23.68 10.88 -8.68
N ASP A 324 -23.73 10.10 -9.75
CA ASP A 324 -24.91 9.34 -10.17
C ASP A 324 -24.79 7.87 -9.78
N TYR A 325 -25.81 7.37 -9.08
CA TYR A 325 -25.95 5.98 -8.65
C TYR A 325 -27.27 5.40 -9.18
N GLN A 326 -27.34 4.08 -9.26
CA GLN A 326 -28.60 3.41 -9.56
C GLN A 326 -29.51 3.43 -8.33
N LEU A 327 -30.78 3.78 -8.52
CA LEU A 327 -31.78 3.65 -7.45
C LEU A 327 -31.92 2.16 -7.07
N PRO A 328 -32.10 1.84 -5.77
CA PRO A 328 -32.31 0.48 -5.31
C PRO A 328 -33.45 -0.20 -6.04
N GLN A 329 -33.22 -1.45 -6.45
CA GLN A 329 -34.20 -2.24 -7.17
C GLN A 329 -34.18 -3.69 -6.68
N PRO A 330 -35.32 -4.40 -6.79
CA PRO A 330 -35.32 -5.83 -6.59
C PRO A 330 -34.35 -6.45 -7.59
N LEU A 331 -33.46 -7.32 -7.12
CA LEU A 331 -32.63 -8.16 -7.98
C LEU A 331 -33.55 -9.21 -8.64
N THR A 332 -34.45 -8.75 -9.52
CA THR A 332 -35.15 -9.61 -10.46
C THR A 332 -34.12 -9.97 -11.50
N ALA A 333 -33.43 -11.10 -11.35
CA ALA A 333 -32.43 -11.58 -12.29
C ALA A 333 -32.89 -11.34 -13.73
N PRO A 334 -32.41 -10.29 -14.42
CA PRO A 334 -32.57 -10.22 -15.83
C PRO A 334 -31.41 -11.05 -16.34
N ARG A 335 -31.70 -12.21 -16.93
CA ARG A 335 -30.80 -12.73 -17.96
C ARG A 335 -30.74 -11.64 -19.02
N ALA A 336 -29.75 -10.76 -18.92
CA ALA A 336 -29.46 -9.82 -19.96
C ALA A 336 -29.27 -10.64 -21.25
N PRO A 337 -29.95 -10.31 -22.35
CA PRO A 337 -29.60 -10.91 -23.62
C PRO A 337 -28.12 -10.60 -23.86
N ALA A 338 -27.33 -11.63 -24.12
CA ALA A 338 -25.88 -11.53 -24.26
C ALA A 338 -25.53 -10.32 -25.13
N ALA A 339 -25.05 -9.24 -24.50
CA ALA A 339 -24.26 -8.26 -25.21
C ALA A 339 -23.17 -9.07 -25.92
N ARG A 340 -22.91 -8.79 -27.20
CA ARG A 340 -21.81 -9.44 -27.91
C ARG A 340 -20.55 -9.22 -27.08
N LEU A 341 -20.12 -10.24 -26.36
CA LEU A 341 -18.92 -10.15 -25.54
C LEU A 341 -17.78 -9.80 -26.49
N GLY A 342 -17.04 -8.75 -26.13
CA GLY A 342 -15.75 -8.47 -26.74
C GLY A 342 -14.77 -9.62 -26.49
N ALA A 343 -13.54 -9.49 -27.02
CA ALA A 343 -12.48 -10.41 -26.63
C ALA A 343 -12.23 -10.32 -25.12
N LEU A 344 -11.93 -11.46 -24.48
CA LEU A 344 -11.53 -11.55 -23.08
C LEU A 344 -10.41 -10.53 -22.79
N PRO A 345 -10.41 -9.84 -21.63
CA PRO A 345 -9.38 -8.85 -21.32
C PRO A 345 -8.01 -9.47 -21.47
N GLY A 346 -7.09 -8.72 -22.06
CA GLY A 346 -5.75 -9.22 -22.37
C GLY A 346 -5.07 -9.76 -21.13
N GLY A 347 -4.63 -11.03 -21.19
CA GLY A 347 -3.94 -11.71 -20.08
C GLY A 347 -4.75 -12.74 -19.30
N TRP A 348 -5.97 -13.03 -19.75
CA TRP A 348 -6.82 -14.10 -19.22
C TRP A 348 -7.12 -15.17 -20.29
N LYS A 349 -7.40 -16.39 -19.84
CA LYS A 349 -7.94 -17.49 -20.65
C LYS A 349 -9.05 -18.23 -19.88
N ILE A 350 -10.12 -18.57 -20.59
CA ILE A 350 -11.16 -19.49 -20.09
C ILE A 350 -10.78 -20.91 -20.50
N ILE A 351 -10.77 -21.83 -19.55
CA ILE A 351 -10.38 -23.22 -19.77
C ILE A 351 -11.47 -24.14 -19.17
N GLY A 352 -12.03 -25.01 -20.00
CA GLY A 352 -12.97 -26.07 -19.59
C GLY A 352 -12.25 -27.41 -19.38
N ILE A 353 -12.86 -28.31 -18.61
CA ILE A 353 -12.30 -29.63 -18.31
C ILE A 353 -12.04 -30.44 -19.58
N GLU A 354 -12.92 -30.33 -20.58
CA GLU A 354 -12.82 -31.00 -21.87
C GLU A 354 -11.50 -30.70 -22.59
N SER A 355 -10.96 -29.48 -22.44
CA SER A 355 -9.69 -29.08 -23.06
C SER A 355 -8.46 -29.58 -22.31
N LEU A 356 -8.60 -29.98 -21.04
CA LEU A 356 -7.49 -30.42 -20.20
C LEU A 356 -7.33 -31.94 -20.19
N VAL A 357 -8.41 -32.70 -20.42
CA VAL A 357 -8.37 -34.17 -20.46
C VAL A 357 -7.42 -34.67 -21.55
N ASP A 358 -7.32 -33.96 -22.68
CA ASP A 358 -6.42 -34.31 -23.79
C ASP A 358 -4.93 -34.22 -23.44
N TYR A 359 -4.59 -33.52 -22.36
CA TYR A 359 -3.23 -33.41 -21.85
C TYR A 359 -2.85 -34.54 -20.87
N VAL A 360 -3.82 -35.34 -20.41
CA VAL A 360 -3.58 -36.47 -19.49
C VAL A 360 -3.08 -37.69 -20.28
N LYS A 361 -1.92 -37.53 -20.90
CA LYS A 361 -1.24 -38.54 -21.72
C LYS A 361 0.28 -38.40 -21.60
N PRO A 362 1.07 -39.42 -22.00
CA PRO A 362 2.51 -39.28 -22.05
C PRO A 362 2.93 -38.18 -23.04
N ILE A 363 3.99 -37.44 -22.70
CA ILE A 363 4.65 -36.47 -23.59
C ILE A 363 5.90 -37.07 -24.23
N GLU A 364 6.29 -36.50 -25.37
CA GLU A 364 7.52 -36.86 -26.09
C GLU A 364 8.79 -36.58 -25.27
N GLU A 365 9.84 -37.35 -25.53
CA GLU A 365 11.10 -37.31 -24.78
C GLU A 365 11.72 -35.91 -24.75
N ASP A 366 11.79 -35.23 -25.88
CA ASP A 366 12.44 -33.91 -25.95
C ASP A 366 11.72 -32.86 -25.09
N LEU A 367 10.37 -32.89 -25.07
CA LEU A 367 9.58 -31.98 -24.24
C LEU A 367 9.71 -32.33 -22.75
N ALA A 368 9.77 -33.62 -22.41
CA ALA A 368 9.97 -34.09 -21.04
C ALA A 368 11.35 -33.69 -20.51
N VAL A 369 12.41 -33.95 -21.26
CA VAL A 369 13.79 -33.60 -20.89
C VAL A 369 13.95 -32.09 -20.77
N TYR A 370 13.40 -31.32 -21.71
CA TYR A 370 13.41 -29.86 -21.64
C TYR A 370 12.71 -29.32 -20.39
N PHE A 371 11.58 -29.90 -19.97
CA PHE A 371 10.96 -29.60 -18.68
C PHE A 371 11.83 -30.03 -17.49
N PHE A 372 12.42 -31.22 -17.53
CA PHE A 372 13.31 -31.70 -16.48
C PHE A 372 14.58 -30.87 -16.32
N ASP A 373 14.98 -30.12 -17.34
CA ASP A 373 16.11 -29.20 -17.30
C ASP A 373 15.70 -27.78 -16.87
N GLY A 374 14.42 -27.57 -16.56
CA GLY A 374 13.95 -26.37 -15.86
C GLY A 374 12.99 -25.47 -16.63
N ALA A 375 12.48 -25.90 -17.78
CA ALA A 375 11.49 -25.13 -18.52
C ALA A 375 10.21 -24.88 -17.70
N SER A 376 9.53 -23.76 -17.96
CA SER A 376 8.24 -23.49 -17.33
C SER A 376 7.19 -24.52 -17.79
N PRO A 377 6.36 -25.05 -16.87
CA PRO A 377 5.34 -26.01 -17.26
C PRO A 377 4.23 -25.32 -18.06
N THR A 378 3.82 -25.94 -19.16
CA THR A 378 2.53 -25.68 -19.81
C THR A 378 1.45 -26.58 -19.21
N TRP A 379 0.18 -26.37 -19.57
CA TRP A 379 -0.90 -27.31 -19.21
C TRP A 379 -0.63 -28.73 -19.74
N GLU A 380 -0.09 -28.84 -20.96
CA GLU A 380 0.29 -30.13 -21.57
C GLU A 380 1.35 -30.86 -20.73
N VAL A 381 2.40 -30.15 -20.31
CA VAL A 381 3.48 -30.74 -19.51
C VAL A 381 2.98 -31.06 -18.10
N ALA A 382 2.31 -30.12 -17.41
CA ALA A 382 1.91 -30.29 -16.03
C ALA A 382 0.91 -31.43 -15.80
N LEU A 383 0.00 -31.66 -16.75
CA LEU A 383 -1.05 -32.68 -16.65
C LEU A 383 -0.66 -34.02 -17.27
N SER A 384 0.48 -34.09 -17.97
CA SER A 384 0.98 -35.32 -18.57
C SER A 384 1.17 -36.43 -17.55
N THR A 385 0.87 -37.67 -17.94
CA THR A 385 1.18 -38.86 -17.14
C THR A 385 2.67 -39.12 -16.98
N SER A 386 3.51 -38.47 -17.79
CA SER A 386 4.96 -38.50 -17.66
C SER A 386 5.47 -37.64 -16.49
N ILE A 387 4.70 -36.65 -16.02
CA ILE A 387 5.08 -35.75 -14.93
C ILE A 387 4.36 -36.14 -13.64
N PRO A 388 5.09 -36.51 -12.57
CA PRO A 388 4.46 -37.03 -11.37
C PRO A 388 3.77 -35.92 -10.58
N LYS A 389 2.64 -36.27 -9.93
CA LYS A 389 2.00 -35.43 -8.93
C LYS A 389 2.71 -35.57 -7.60
N ARG A 390 3.12 -34.44 -7.03
CA ARG A 390 3.69 -34.36 -5.69
C ARG A 390 2.60 -34.45 -4.62
N GLU A 391 2.97 -34.84 -3.41
CA GLU A 391 2.03 -34.96 -2.28
C GLU A 391 1.27 -33.65 -1.99
N ILE A 392 1.92 -32.51 -2.20
CA ILE A 392 1.31 -31.18 -2.06
C ILE A 392 0.05 -31.00 -2.91
N VAL A 393 -0.04 -31.63 -4.09
CA VAL A 393 -1.21 -31.51 -4.98
C VAL A 393 -2.46 -32.07 -4.29
N SER A 394 -2.34 -33.26 -3.69
CA SER A 394 -3.42 -33.88 -2.94
C SER A 394 -3.73 -33.11 -1.65
N GLU A 395 -2.71 -32.53 -0.99
CA GLU A 395 -2.90 -31.69 0.19
C GLU A 395 -3.72 -30.43 -0.15
N ILE A 396 -3.39 -29.75 -1.26
CA ILE A 396 -4.13 -28.58 -1.76
C ILE A 396 -5.59 -28.95 -2.04
N GLN A 397 -5.83 -30.03 -2.78
CA GLN A 397 -7.17 -30.50 -3.11
C GLN A 397 -8.01 -30.77 -1.85
N VAL A 398 -7.45 -31.51 -0.89
CA VAL A 398 -8.13 -31.81 0.39
C VAL A 398 -8.40 -30.54 1.19
N ALA A 399 -7.44 -29.63 1.27
CA ALA A 399 -7.59 -28.38 2.01
C ALA A 399 -8.62 -27.45 1.35
N PHE A 400 -8.62 -27.35 0.02
CA PHE A 400 -9.60 -26.58 -0.75
C PHE A 400 -11.01 -27.13 -0.57
N ASN A 401 -11.18 -28.45 -0.65
CA ASN A 401 -12.49 -29.09 -0.43
C ASN A 401 -13.00 -28.87 1.00
N ARG A 402 -12.12 -28.93 2.01
CA ARG A 402 -12.48 -28.62 3.41
C ARG A 402 -12.85 -27.16 3.61
N LEU A 403 -12.13 -26.23 2.97
CA LEU A 403 -12.50 -24.81 2.99
C LEU A 403 -13.91 -24.62 2.43
N LYS A 404 -14.18 -25.20 1.27
CA LYS A 404 -15.47 -25.04 0.61
C LYS A 404 -16.62 -25.71 1.37
N SER A 405 -16.39 -26.86 2.00
CA SER A 405 -17.42 -27.53 2.82
C SER A 405 -17.78 -26.75 4.08
N ASN A 406 -16.83 -26.00 4.65
CA ASN A 406 -17.03 -25.26 5.90
C ASN A 406 -17.56 -23.84 5.68
N SER A 407 -17.62 -23.37 4.43
CA SER A 407 -18.00 -21.99 4.07
C SER A 407 -18.75 -21.98 2.74
N SER A 408 -19.94 -22.59 2.73
CA SER A 408 -20.71 -22.83 1.50
C SER A 408 -21.13 -21.55 0.77
N GLU A 409 -21.23 -20.42 1.47
CA GLU A 409 -21.69 -19.14 0.93
C GLU A 409 -20.56 -18.15 0.62
N LEU A 410 -19.31 -18.42 1.05
CA LEU A 410 -18.17 -17.55 0.80
C LEU A 410 -17.28 -18.09 -0.34
N PRO A 411 -16.56 -17.22 -1.06
CA PRO A 411 -15.48 -17.63 -1.95
C PRO A 411 -14.41 -18.42 -1.18
N ALA A 412 -13.99 -19.58 -1.71
CA ALA A 412 -12.83 -20.29 -1.18
C ALA A 412 -11.56 -19.76 -1.84
N VAL A 413 -10.63 -19.24 -1.04
CA VAL A 413 -9.33 -18.72 -1.51
C VAL A 413 -8.21 -19.56 -0.90
N PHE A 414 -7.47 -20.24 -1.77
CA PHE A 414 -6.34 -21.07 -1.37
C PHE A 414 -5.03 -20.49 -1.92
N THR A 415 -4.02 -20.30 -1.06
CA THR A 415 -2.71 -19.75 -1.44
C THR A 415 -1.58 -20.76 -1.24
N LEU A 416 -0.86 -21.06 -2.31
CA LEU A 416 0.38 -21.85 -2.33
C LEU A 416 1.60 -20.93 -2.33
N LEU A 417 2.35 -20.92 -1.23
CA LEU A 417 3.62 -20.20 -1.13
C LEU A 417 4.79 -21.17 -1.26
N ALA A 418 5.89 -20.73 -1.89
CA ALA A 418 7.14 -21.48 -1.91
C ALA A 418 8.30 -20.58 -2.32
N ALA A 419 9.54 -20.97 -2.00
CA ALA A 419 10.71 -20.33 -2.59
C ALA A 419 10.69 -20.41 -4.14
N GLY A 420 11.50 -19.58 -4.81
CA GLY A 420 11.67 -19.65 -6.26
C GLY A 420 11.95 -21.09 -6.72
N CYS A 421 11.41 -21.50 -7.87
CA CYS A 421 11.75 -22.77 -8.52
C CYS A 421 11.45 -24.07 -7.71
N GLU A 422 10.55 -24.03 -6.74
CA GLU A 422 10.07 -25.23 -5.99
C GLU A 422 9.03 -26.10 -6.73
N GLY A 423 8.69 -25.77 -7.99
CA GLY A 423 7.62 -26.46 -8.73
C GLY A 423 6.21 -25.96 -8.44
N LYS A 424 6.07 -24.71 -7.94
CA LYS A 424 4.77 -24.07 -7.63
C LYS A 424 3.79 -24.09 -8.78
N THR A 425 4.21 -23.62 -9.96
CA THR A 425 3.33 -23.55 -11.13
C THR A 425 2.85 -24.94 -11.53
N THR A 426 3.71 -25.96 -11.50
CA THR A 426 3.31 -27.35 -11.74
C THR A 426 2.25 -27.80 -10.73
N ALA A 427 2.47 -27.57 -9.44
CA ALA A 427 1.52 -27.93 -8.39
C ALA A 427 0.19 -27.15 -8.51
N LEU A 428 0.25 -25.86 -8.85
CA LEU A 428 -0.92 -25.00 -9.10
C LEU A 428 -1.78 -25.57 -10.24
N LEU A 429 -1.17 -25.88 -11.39
CA LEU A 429 -1.88 -26.40 -12.56
C LEU A 429 -2.47 -27.80 -12.28
N GLN A 430 -1.69 -28.69 -11.66
CA GLN A 430 -2.15 -30.03 -11.30
C GLN A 430 -3.30 -29.98 -10.27
N ALA A 431 -3.18 -29.16 -9.22
CA ALA A 431 -4.25 -29.01 -8.23
C ALA A 431 -5.51 -28.37 -8.81
N SER A 432 -5.36 -27.40 -9.71
CA SER A 432 -6.50 -26.78 -10.42
C SER A 432 -7.27 -27.81 -11.24
N TYR A 433 -6.55 -28.71 -11.94
CA TYR A 433 -7.17 -29.81 -12.67
C TYR A 433 -7.91 -30.79 -11.75
N GLU A 434 -7.32 -31.21 -10.62
CA GLU A 434 -7.98 -32.10 -9.66
C GLU A 434 -9.28 -31.50 -9.10
N ILE A 435 -9.28 -30.21 -8.76
CA ILE A 435 -10.45 -29.50 -8.23
C ILE A 435 -11.61 -29.48 -9.24
N ILE A 436 -11.34 -29.18 -10.51
CA ILE A 436 -12.39 -29.16 -11.53
C ILE A 436 -12.79 -30.56 -11.99
N ASN A 437 -11.90 -31.55 -11.88
CA ASN A 437 -12.19 -32.94 -12.24
C ASN A 437 -13.24 -33.56 -11.30
N GLU A 438 -13.25 -33.18 -10.02
CA GLU A 438 -14.31 -33.53 -9.08
C GLU A 438 -15.61 -32.73 -9.28
N ARG A 439 -15.53 -31.61 -10.01
CA ARG A 439 -16.65 -30.66 -10.21
C ARG A 439 -16.72 -30.22 -11.68
N PRO A 440 -17.18 -31.10 -12.59
CA PRO A 440 -17.15 -30.84 -14.03
C PRO A 440 -17.99 -29.64 -14.49
N GLY A 441 -18.88 -29.12 -13.63
CA GLY A 441 -19.59 -27.86 -13.85
C GLY A 441 -18.74 -26.59 -13.64
N LYS A 442 -17.55 -26.68 -13.05
CA LYS A 442 -16.66 -25.55 -12.74
C LYS A 442 -15.71 -25.27 -13.91
N LYS A 443 -15.55 -23.99 -14.28
CA LYS A 443 -14.59 -23.54 -15.31
C LYS A 443 -13.41 -22.79 -14.71
N ILE A 444 -12.25 -22.90 -15.35
CA ILE A 444 -11.06 -22.15 -14.95
C ILE A 444 -11.02 -20.81 -15.67
N LEU A 445 -10.77 -19.75 -14.91
CA LEU A 445 -10.31 -18.46 -15.41
C LEU A 445 -8.82 -18.32 -15.05
N TYR A 446 -7.95 -18.60 -16.02
CA TYR A 446 -6.50 -18.64 -15.82
C TYR A 446 -5.86 -17.31 -16.23
N ARG A 447 -5.09 -16.71 -15.32
CA ARG A 447 -4.27 -15.53 -15.64
C ARG A 447 -2.98 -15.98 -16.30
N ASN A 448 -2.89 -15.80 -17.62
CA ASN A 448 -1.75 -16.23 -18.43
C ASN A 448 -0.75 -15.11 -18.74
N ASN A 449 -1.04 -13.87 -18.32
CA ASN A 449 -0.10 -12.75 -18.43
C ASN A 449 -0.20 -11.83 -17.22
N ASN A 450 0.75 -11.97 -16.30
CA ASN A 450 0.79 -11.21 -15.05
C ASN A 450 1.19 -9.75 -15.24
N LEU A 451 1.71 -9.39 -16.42
CA LEU A 451 2.13 -8.01 -16.75
C LEU A 451 0.96 -7.06 -16.98
N ARG A 452 -0.23 -7.60 -17.24
CA ARG A 452 -1.46 -6.82 -17.41
C ARG A 452 -2.05 -6.56 -16.02
N PRO A 453 -2.44 -5.30 -15.71
CA PRO A 453 -3.06 -4.99 -14.43
C PRO A 453 -4.33 -5.83 -14.24
N PHE A 454 -4.64 -6.15 -12.98
CA PHE A 454 -5.90 -6.79 -12.65
C PHE A 454 -7.02 -5.76 -12.82
N ASP A 455 -7.84 -5.97 -13.83
CA ASP A 455 -8.99 -5.14 -14.15
C ASP A 455 -10.26 -5.92 -13.81
N ALA A 456 -10.77 -5.68 -12.60
CA ALA A 456 -11.98 -6.32 -12.09
C ALA A 456 -13.18 -6.01 -13.00
N GLU A 457 -13.35 -4.75 -13.40
CA GLU A 457 -14.48 -4.28 -14.21
C GLU A 457 -14.51 -4.95 -15.58
N ALA A 458 -13.35 -5.09 -16.23
CA ALA A 458 -13.26 -5.75 -17.52
C ALA A 458 -13.58 -7.25 -17.46
N LEU A 459 -13.44 -7.90 -16.29
CA LEU A 459 -13.74 -9.32 -16.09
C LEU A 459 -15.22 -9.60 -15.79
N LEU A 460 -15.96 -8.64 -15.22
CA LEU A 460 -17.37 -8.81 -14.83
C LEU A 460 -18.29 -9.31 -15.96
N PRO A 461 -18.22 -8.79 -17.21
CA PRO A 461 -19.08 -9.27 -18.28
C PRO A 461 -18.84 -10.76 -18.58
N PHE A 462 -17.61 -11.24 -18.36
CA PHE A 462 -17.22 -12.64 -18.60
C PHE A 462 -17.63 -13.56 -17.45
N LEU A 463 -17.63 -13.07 -16.20
CA LEU A 463 -18.18 -13.83 -15.08
C LEU A 463 -19.62 -14.26 -15.35
N ASN A 464 -20.43 -13.38 -15.93
CA ASN A 464 -21.82 -13.65 -16.31
C ASN A 464 -22.00 -14.70 -17.45
N THR A 465 -20.91 -15.24 -18.02
CA THR A 465 -21.00 -16.28 -19.07
C THR A 465 -21.10 -17.70 -18.54
N HIS A 466 -20.89 -17.89 -17.23
CA HIS A 466 -20.91 -19.19 -16.56
C HIS A 466 -21.23 -18.99 -15.08
N ASP A 467 -21.69 -20.01 -14.36
CA ASP A 467 -22.20 -19.85 -12.98
C ASP A 467 -21.23 -20.35 -11.89
N ASP A 468 -20.11 -20.99 -12.26
CA ASP A 468 -19.14 -21.54 -11.29
C ASP A 468 -17.69 -21.49 -11.80
N TRP A 469 -16.89 -20.61 -11.20
CA TRP A 469 -15.53 -20.28 -11.62
C TRP A 469 -14.46 -20.73 -10.62
N LEU A 470 -13.29 -21.06 -11.14
CA LEU A 470 -12.03 -21.19 -10.41
C LEU A 470 -11.00 -20.21 -11.02
N PHE A 471 -10.64 -19.18 -10.27
CA PHE A 471 -9.56 -18.28 -10.66
C PHE A 471 -8.23 -18.96 -10.35
N VAL A 472 -7.39 -19.10 -11.37
CA VAL A 472 -6.06 -19.70 -11.23
C VAL A 472 -5.04 -18.62 -11.52
N ILE A 473 -4.32 -18.16 -10.49
CA ILE A 473 -3.43 -17.01 -10.56
C ILE A 473 -2.06 -17.39 -10.01
N ASP A 474 -1.04 -17.35 -10.86
CA ASP A 474 0.36 -17.40 -10.44
C ASP A 474 0.87 -15.96 -10.21
N GLU A 475 1.95 -15.81 -9.44
CA GLU A 475 2.46 -14.52 -8.96
C GLU A 475 1.36 -13.62 -8.36
N ALA A 476 0.57 -14.20 -7.47
CA ALA A 476 -0.61 -13.54 -6.91
C ALA A 476 -0.29 -12.33 -6.01
N ASP A 477 0.96 -12.15 -5.56
CA ASP A 477 1.40 -10.98 -4.77
C ASP A 477 1.07 -9.66 -5.46
N GLN A 478 1.13 -9.65 -6.79
CA GLN A 478 0.94 -8.45 -7.62
C GLN A 478 -0.49 -7.93 -7.60
N VAL A 479 -1.45 -8.79 -7.22
CA VAL A 479 -2.88 -8.52 -7.33
C VAL A 479 -3.64 -8.86 -6.05
N ALA A 480 -2.94 -9.27 -5.00
CA ALA A 480 -3.52 -9.69 -3.72
C ALA A 480 -4.54 -8.67 -3.17
N LYS A 481 -4.16 -7.39 -3.12
CA LYS A 481 -5.05 -6.32 -2.66
C LYS A 481 -6.25 -6.14 -3.57
N SER A 482 -6.04 -6.04 -4.88
CA SER A 482 -7.12 -5.89 -5.87
C SER A 482 -8.07 -7.10 -5.91
N LEU A 483 -7.57 -8.31 -5.66
CA LEU A 483 -8.38 -9.52 -5.53
C LEU A 483 -9.24 -9.47 -4.27
N LEU A 484 -8.67 -9.04 -3.15
CA LEU A 484 -9.44 -8.86 -1.92
C LEU A 484 -10.51 -7.78 -2.10
N ASP A 485 -10.15 -6.63 -2.69
CA ASP A 485 -11.11 -5.56 -3.01
C ASP A 485 -12.23 -6.08 -3.94
N PHE A 486 -11.90 -6.96 -4.89
CA PHE A 486 -12.88 -7.56 -5.80
C PHE A 486 -13.82 -8.56 -5.12
N ILE A 487 -13.29 -9.33 -4.16
CA ILE A 487 -14.09 -10.21 -3.28
C ILE A 487 -14.98 -9.37 -2.36
N GLU A 488 -14.43 -8.31 -1.75
CA GLU A 488 -15.16 -7.39 -0.85
C GLU A 488 -16.26 -6.60 -1.58
N GLY A 489 -16.06 -6.36 -2.88
CA GLY A 489 -17.08 -5.81 -3.78
C GLY A 489 -18.14 -6.82 -4.24
N ASP A 490 -18.16 -8.04 -3.66
CA ASP A 490 -19.09 -9.13 -4.01
C ASP A 490 -19.18 -9.38 -5.53
N PHE A 491 -18.04 -9.31 -6.21
CA PHE A 491 -17.94 -9.43 -7.66
C PHE A 491 -18.94 -8.54 -8.42
N ASN A 492 -19.23 -7.35 -7.88
CA ASN A 492 -20.25 -6.41 -8.36
C ASN A 492 -21.64 -7.05 -8.59
N GLY A 493 -22.07 -7.92 -7.66
CA GLY A 493 -23.39 -8.54 -7.68
C GLY A 493 -23.51 -9.74 -8.62
N TYR A 494 -22.40 -10.36 -9.01
CA TYR A 494 -22.42 -11.62 -9.76
C TYR A 494 -22.97 -12.76 -8.88
N SER A 495 -24.05 -13.41 -9.33
CA SER A 495 -24.79 -14.41 -8.55
C SER A 495 -24.20 -15.83 -8.58
N GLY A 496 -23.13 -16.06 -9.34
CA GLY A 496 -22.48 -17.36 -9.43
C GLY A 496 -21.39 -17.57 -8.40
N GLN A 497 -20.80 -18.77 -8.38
CA GLN A 497 -19.72 -19.10 -7.45
C GLN A 497 -18.36 -18.72 -8.04
N VAL A 498 -17.53 -18.07 -7.23
CA VAL A 498 -16.14 -17.79 -7.56
C VAL A 498 -15.27 -18.34 -6.45
N ASP A 499 -14.38 -19.27 -6.80
CA ASP A 499 -13.30 -19.73 -5.92
C ASP A 499 -11.95 -19.37 -6.54
N MET A 500 -10.88 -19.35 -5.75
CA MET A 500 -9.55 -18.95 -6.20
C MET A 500 -8.46 -19.90 -5.69
N ILE A 501 -7.51 -20.21 -6.56
CA ILE A 501 -6.24 -20.83 -6.20
C ILE A 501 -5.09 -19.92 -6.67
N LEU A 502 -4.29 -19.50 -5.70
CA LEU A 502 -3.24 -18.51 -5.83
C LEU A 502 -1.88 -19.18 -5.62
N ALA A 503 -0.86 -18.80 -6.38
CA ALA A 503 0.52 -19.19 -6.11
C ALA A 503 1.45 -17.98 -6.10
N CYS A 504 2.45 -17.97 -5.22
CA CYS A 504 3.42 -16.89 -5.13
C CYS A 504 4.72 -17.32 -4.41
N ARG A 505 5.78 -16.50 -4.52
CA ARG A 505 6.95 -16.59 -3.64
C ARG A 505 6.63 -16.10 -2.24
N ASP A 506 7.13 -16.79 -1.23
CA ASP A 506 6.86 -16.41 0.16
C ASP A 506 7.50 -15.07 0.55
N SER A 507 8.65 -14.71 -0.04
CA SER A 507 9.28 -13.39 0.08
C SER A 507 8.41 -12.28 -0.49
N ASP A 508 7.89 -12.48 -1.70
CA ASP A 508 7.16 -11.45 -2.46
C ASP A 508 5.77 -11.24 -1.87
N TRP A 509 5.13 -12.32 -1.41
CA TRP A 509 3.87 -12.28 -0.68
C TRP A 509 3.97 -11.44 0.59
N ARG A 510 5.07 -11.55 1.34
CA ARG A 510 5.33 -10.72 2.53
C ARG A 510 5.71 -9.29 2.16
N ALA A 511 6.53 -9.11 1.12
CA ALA A 511 7.01 -7.80 0.70
C ALA A 511 5.87 -6.88 0.20
N ASN A 512 4.84 -7.46 -0.42
CA ASN A 512 3.63 -6.75 -0.85
C ASN A 512 2.54 -6.71 0.23
N GLU A 513 2.86 -7.05 1.48
CA GLU A 513 1.92 -7.05 2.62
C GLU A 513 0.68 -7.94 2.41
N ALA A 514 0.73 -8.88 1.46
CA ALA A 514 -0.40 -9.76 1.12
C ALA A 514 -0.72 -10.75 2.25
N SER A 515 0.27 -11.13 3.05
CA SER A 515 0.09 -11.95 4.25
C SER A 515 -0.62 -11.22 5.40
N SER A 516 -0.62 -9.88 5.40
CA SER A 516 -1.28 -9.05 6.41
C SER A 516 -2.68 -8.59 6.01
N LEU A 517 -3.11 -8.90 4.79
CA LEU A 517 -4.47 -8.58 4.33
C LEU A 517 -5.53 -9.39 5.11
N PRO A 518 -6.71 -8.81 5.40
CA PRO A 518 -7.75 -9.45 6.21
C PRO A 518 -8.58 -10.46 5.41
N TRP A 519 -7.94 -11.40 4.71
CA TRP A 519 -8.60 -12.37 3.82
C TRP A 519 -9.80 -13.09 4.46
N SER A 520 -9.62 -13.56 5.71
CA SER A 520 -10.66 -14.31 6.44
C SER A 520 -11.91 -13.51 6.80
N PHE A 521 -11.91 -12.18 6.60
CA PHE A 521 -13.09 -11.35 6.79
C PHE A 521 -14.08 -11.47 5.61
N SER A 522 -13.55 -11.69 4.41
CA SER A 522 -14.30 -11.57 3.15
C SER A 522 -14.35 -12.90 2.38
N CYS A 523 -13.51 -13.88 2.73
CA CYS A 523 -13.47 -15.20 2.10
C CYS A 523 -13.01 -16.31 3.05
N ALA A 524 -13.25 -17.56 2.66
CA ALA A 524 -12.69 -18.73 3.33
C ALA A 524 -11.25 -18.93 2.87
N TYR A 525 -10.29 -18.50 3.70
CA TYR A 525 -8.87 -18.42 3.33
C TYR A 525 -8.01 -19.54 3.94
N LYS A 526 -7.12 -20.13 3.13
CA LYS A 526 -6.05 -21.03 3.60
C LYS A 526 -4.76 -20.79 2.85
N GLU A 527 -3.67 -20.79 3.61
CA GLU A 527 -2.30 -20.74 3.09
C GLU A 527 -1.54 -22.03 3.42
N ILE A 528 -0.76 -22.53 2.47
CA ILE A 528 0.20 -23.63 2.65
C ILE A 528 1.53 -23.25 2.01
N VAL A 529 2.64 -23.61 2.69
CA VAL A 529 3.99 -23.37 2.17
C VAL A 529 4.61 -24.67 1.69
N LEU A 530 4.89 -24.77 0.39
CA LEU A 530 5.65 -25.85 -0.21
C LEU A 530 7.13 -25.67 0.13
N LYS A 531 7.65 -26.60 0.92
CA LYS A 531 9.07 -26.67 1.33
C LYS A 531 9.55 -28.10 1.31
N ASP A 532 10.84 -28.22 1.05
CA ASP A 532 11.60 -29.48 1.08
C ASP A 532 11.11 -30.53 0.08
N LEU A 533 11.99 -31.48 -0.21
CA LEU A 533 11.68 -32.64 -1.05
C LEU A 533 11.63 -33.89 -0.17
N ASN A 534 10.42 -34.39 0.08
CA ASN A 534 10.23 -35.61 0.84
C ASN A 534 10.67 -36.85 0.02
N LYS A 535 10.88 -37.98 0.69
CA LYS A 535 11.40 -39.18 0.04
C LYS A 535 10.44 -39.75 -1.02
N ALA A 536 9.14 -39.74 -0.77
CA ALA A 536 8.15 -40.27 -1.69
C ALA A 536 8.06 -39.42 -2.98
N ASP A 537 8.09 -38.09 -2.86
CA ASP A 537 8.14 -37.19 -4.01
C ASP A 537 9.45 -37.35 -4.79
N ALA A 538 10.59 -37.49 -4.10
CA ALA A 538 11.87 -37.74 -4.75
C ALA A 538 11.87 -39.04 -5.55
N GLU A 539 11.31 -40.13 -5.00
CA GLU A 539 11.15 -41.41 -5.70
C GLU A 539 10.27 -41.26 -6.95
N ARG A 540 9.11 -40.58 -6.84
CA ARG A 540 8.22 -40.34 -7.99
C ARG A 540 8.91 -39.56 -9.11
N ILE A 541 9.68 -38.53 -8.75
CA ILE A 541 10.42 -37.68 -9.70
C ILE A 541 11.53 -38.46 -10.38
N VAL A 542 12.34 -39.22 -9.62
CA VAL A 542 13.41 -40.05 -10.19
C VAL A 542 12.82 -41.14 -11.10
N ASN A 543 11.72 -41.78 -10.70
CA ASN A 543 11.08 -42.80 -11.54
C ASN A 543 10.56 -42.21 -12.88
N SER A 544 10.06 -40.98 -12.86
CA SER A 544 9.68 -40.24 -14.07
C SER A 544 10.90 -39.98 -14.97
N TRP A 545 12.03 -39.56 -14.39
CA TRP A 545 13.28 -39.39 -15.13
C TRP A 545 13.82 -40.70 -15.72
N GLU A 546 13.77 -41.79 -14.96
CA GLU A 546 14.18 -43.13 -15.40
C GLU A 546 13.38 -43.62 -16.61
N ALA A 547 12.10 -43.25 -16.71
CA ALA A 547 11.25 -43.61 -17.84
C ALA A 547 11.73 -43.06 -19.19
N PHE A 548 12.54 -41.98 -19.18
CA PHE A 548 13.15 -41.38 -20.36
C PHE A 548 14.64 -41.74 -20.52
N GLY A 549 15.09 -42.82 -19.87
CA GLY A 549 16.42 -43.38 -20.05
C GLY A 549 17.55 -42.44 -19.63
N GLN A 550 18.66 -42.50 -20.37
CA GLN A 550 19.89 -41.77 -20.02
C GLN A 550 19.70 -40.24 -20.09
N ARG A 551 19.06 -39.74 -21.16
CA ARG A 551 18.74 -38.31 -21.31
C ARG A 551 17.76 -37.85 -20.22
N GLY A 552 16.79 -38.69 -19.89
CA GLY A 552 15.88 -38.50 -18.76
C GLY A 552 16.60 -38.35 -17.41
N LEU A 553 17.70 -39.05 -17.17
CA LEU A 553 18.48 -39.00 -15.92
C LEU A 553 19.59 -37.94 -15.91
N GLY A 554 19.86 -37.30 -17.04
CA GLY A 554 20.98 -36.38 -17.23
C GLY A 554 22.31 -37.10 -17.50
N ASP A 555 23.05 -36.59 -18.48
CA ASP A 555 24.32 -37.15 -18.91
C ASP A 555 25.41 -36.97 -17.83
N GLY A 556 25.77 -38.08 -17.17
CA GLY A 556 26.84 -38.13 -16.16
C GLY A 556 26.40 -37.86 -14.70
N GLY A 557 25.18 -37.37 -14.47
CA GLY A 557 24.67 -37.04 -13.12
C GLY A 557 24.06 -38.21 -12.35
N LEU A 558 22.93 -38.74 -12.82
CA LEU A 558 22.17 -39.80 -12.15
C LEU A 558 22.20 -41.14 -12.90
N ALA A 559 22.51 -41.13 -14.20
CA ALA A 559 22.50 -42.32 -15.04
C ALA A 559 23.36 -43.48 -14.48
N ASN A 560 24.51 -43.15 -13.88
CA ASN A 560 25.49 -44.10 -13.35
C ASN A 560 25.18 -44.65 -11.95
N LEU A 561 24.09 -44.21 -11.31
CA LEU A 561 23.68 -44.64 -9.98
C LEU A 561 22.53 -45.65 -10.06
N ASP A 562 22.37 -46.47 -9.02
CA ASP A 562 21.18 -47.30 -8.85
C ASP A 562 19.98 -46.45 -8.39
N SER A 563 18.75 -46.99 -8.49
CA SER A 563 17.53 -46.23 -8.18
C SER A 563 17.55 -45.61 -6.77
N SER A 564 18.05 -46.34 -5.77
CA SER A 564 18.20 -45.80 -4.41
C SER A 564 19.25 -44.69 -4.33
N GLY A 565 20.39 -44.83 -5.00
CA GLY A 565 21.44 -43.81 -5.04
C GLY A 565 20.99 -42.54 -5.76
N ARG A 566 20.15 -42.66 -6.81
CA ARG A 566 19.57 -41.52 -7.53
C ARG A 566 18.69 -40.66 -6.62
N VAL A 567 17.79 -41.31 -5.87
CA VAL A 567 16.88 -40.64 -4.92
C VAL A 567 17.67 -39.97 -3.80
N GLU A 568 18.64 -40.66 -3.21
CA GLU A 568 19.46 -40.07 -2.13
C GLU A 568 20.33 -38.91 -2.62
N LYS A 569 20.86 -38.97 -3.85
CA LYS A 569 21.62 -37.85 -4.44
C LYS A 569 20.74 -36.62 -4.65
N LEU A 570 19.53 -36.77 -5.19
CA LEU A 570 18.57 -35.67 -5.35
C LEU A 570 18.20 -35.05 -3.99
N ARG A 571 17.87 -35.88 -2.99
CA ARG A 571 17.52 -35.42 -1.64
C ARG A 571 18.69 -34.74 -0.93
N PHE A 572 19.91 -35.22 -1.13
CA PHE A 572 21.12 -34.64 -0.56
C PHE A 572 21.30 -33.20 -1.05
N PHE A 573 21.25 -32.96 -2.37
CA PHE A 573 21.36 -31.61 -2.91
C PHE A 573 20.18 -30.71 -2.50
N ALA A 574 18.95 -31.24 -2.45
CA ALA A 574 17.79 -30.48 -1.99
C ALA A 574 17.98 -29.98 -0.55
N LYS A 575 18.55 -30.82 0.32
CA LYS A 575 18.86 -30.44 1.71
C LYS A 575 20.02 -29.46 1.82
N GLN A 576 21.00 -29.51 0.91
CA GLN A 576 22.09 -28.52 0.88
C GLN A 576 21.59 -27.14 0.44
N GLU A 577 20.78 -27.09 -0.61
CA GLU A 577 20.28 -25.85 -1.18
C GLU A 577 19.20 -25.20 -0.28
N SER A 578 18.41 -25.99 0.45
CA SER A 578 17.47 -25.49 1.49
C SER A 578 18.16 -24.61 2.55
N LYS A 579 19.46 -24.81 2.80
CA LYS A 579 20.25 -23.97 3.72
C LYS A 579 20.71 -22.64 3.12
N ARG A 580 20.60 -22.46 1.79
CA ARG A 580 21.17 -21.32 1.04
C ARG A 580 20.14 -20.27 0.61
N THR A 581 18.95 -20.26 1.22
CA THR A 581 17.90 -19.22 1.06
C THR A 581 17.28 -19.07 -0.34
N SER A 582 17.65 -19.90 -1.33
CA SER A 582 17.12 -19.86 -2.71
C SER A 582 16.78 -21.26 -3.24
N GLY A 583 15.85 -21.34 -4.20
CA GLY A 583 15.11 -22.53 -4.68
C GLY A 583 15.79 -23.89 -4.58
N ALA A 584 15.52 -24.60 -3.48
CA ALA A 584 16.21 -25.81 -3.08
C ALA A 584 15.98 -26.99 -4.02
N PHE A 585 14.76 -27.12 -4.52
CA PHE A 585 14.39 -28.23 -5.42
C PHE A 585 15.05 -28.11 -6.81
N PHE A 586 15.01 -26.93 -7.42
CA PHE A 586 15.58 -26.74 -8.76
C PHE A 586 17.11 -26.77 -8.76
N GLY A 587 17.74 -26.15 -7.76
CA GLY A 587 19.19 -26.28 -7.57
C GLY A 587 19.61 -27.75 -7.43
N ALA A 588 18.84 -28.53 -6.68
CA ALA A 588 19.09 -29.97 -6.54
C ALA A 588 18.87 -30.77 -7.82
N LEU A 589 17.86 -30.44 -8.60
CA LEU A 589 17.59 -31.05 -9.91
C LEU A 589 18.77 -30.81 -10.88
N LEU A 590 19.29 -29.58 -10.96
CA LEU A 590 20.44 -29.27 -11.82
C LEU A 590 21.72 -29.97 -11.35
N LEU A 591 22.04 -29.87 -10.05
CA LEU A 591 23.25 -30.47 -9.48
C LEU A 591 23.24 -32.00 -9.54
N SER A 592 22.05 -32.61 -9.45
CA SER A 592 21.92 -34.07 -9.53
C SER A 592 22.07 -34.57 -10.96
N ARG A 593 21.44 -33.91 -11.95
CA ARG A 593 21.41 -34.31 -13.37
C ARG A 593 22.66 -33.93 -14.18
N HIS A 594 23.24 -32.76 -13.95
CA HIS A 594 24.24 -32.14 -14.84
C HIS A 594 25.67 -32.10 -14.26
N ASN A 595 25.99 -33.00 -13.33
CA ASN A 595 27.20 -33.03 -12.50
C ASN A 595 28.55 -32.92 -13.28
N GLY A 596 28.91 -31.70 -13.69
CA GLY A 596 30.15 -31.35 -14.41
C GLY A 596 30.00 -30.84 -15.84
N GLN A 597 28.80 -30.89 -16.46
CA GLN A 597 28.55 -30.47 -17.85
C GLN A 597 27.75 -29.16 -17.97
N LEU A 598 27.47 -28.49 -16.84
CA LEU A 598 26.71 -27.24 -16.83
C LEU A 598 27.39 -26.12 -17.62
N LEU A 599 28.73 -26.07 -17.62
CA LEU A 599 29.49 -25.07 -18.38
C LEU A 599 29.31 -25.28 -19.90
N ASP A 600 29.37 -26.52 -20.38
CA ASP A 600 29.14 -26.86 -21.80
C ASP A 600 27.71 -26.48 -22.22
N HIS A 601 26.73 -26.74 -21.35
CA HIS A 601 25.34 -26.35 -21.60
C HIS A 601 25.15 -24.82 -21.62
N ALA A 602 25.77 -24.11 -20.67
CA ALA A 602 25.76 -22.65 -20.61
C ALA A 602 26.43 -22.02 -21.86
N GLU A 603 27.53 -22.59 -22.34
CA GLU A 603 28.22 -22.16 -23.56
C GLU A 603 27.35 -22.34 -24.81
N ALA A 604 26.73 -23.50 -24.96
CA ALA A 604 25.82 -23.77 -26.06
C ALA A 604 24.61 -22.82 -26.05
N MET A 605 24.07 -22.49 -24.88
CA MET A 605 22.98 -21.53 -24.71
C MET A 605 23.41 -20.11 -25.08
N LEU A 606 24.52 -19.62 -24.51
CA LEU A 606 25.03 -18.27 -24.77
C LEU A 606 25.36 -18.06 -26.26
N SER A 607 25.87 -19.09 -26.93
CA SER A 607 26.15 -19.07 -28.37
C SER A 607 24.88 -18.86 -29.20
N ARG A 608 23.80 -19.60 -28.90
CA ARG A 608 22.50 -19.43 -29.60
C ARG A 608 21.89 -18.06 -29.38
N LEU A 609 22.00 -17.53 -28.16
CA LEU A 609 21.42 -16.24 -27.79
C LEU A 609 22.15 -15.06 -28.42
N ASP A 610 23.42 -15.22 -28.78
CA ASP A 610 24.21 -14.19 -29.47
C ASP A 610 23.71 -13.93 -30.90
N GLU A 611 23.16 -14.94 -31.56
CA GLU A 611 22.64 -14.83 -32.94
C GLU A 611 21.38 -13.96 -33.03
N THR A 612 20.74 -13.66 -31.90
CA THR A 612 19.48 -12.93 -31.85
C THR A 612 19.68 -11.50 -31.36
N GLU A 613 19.79 -10.55 -32.30
CA GLU A 613 19.78 -9.12 -32.02
C GLU A 613 18.37 -8.63 -31.61
N VAL A 614 18.29 -7.79 -30.57
CA VAL A 614 17.02 -7.32 -29.99
C VAL A 614 16.86 -5.80 -30.03
N SER A 615 17.98 -5.08 -30.00
CA SER A 615 18.12 -3.64 -30.23
C SER A 615 19.47 -3.37 -30.89
N GLU A 616 19.67 -2.15 -31.40
CA GLU A 616 20.87 -1.78 -32.16
C GLU A 616 22.14 -2.08 -31.34
N GLY A 617 22.89 -3.10 -31.76
CA GLY A 617 24.13 -3.53 -31.12
C GLY A 617 23.96 -4.28 -29.79
N LYS A 618 22.76 -4.79 -29.46
CA LYS A 618 22.51 -5.62 -28.27
C LYS A 618 21.73 -6.90 -28.62
N THR A 619 22.17 -8.01 -28.05
CA THR A 619 21.67 -9.37 -28.28
C THR A 619 20.91 -9.93 -27.07
N LEU A 620 20.27 -11.10 -27.21
CA LEU A 620 19.73 -11.82 -26.05
C LEU A 620 20.83 -12.26 -25.07
N ARG A 621 22.05 -12.52 -25.57
CA ARG A 621 23.20 -12.83 -24.72
C ARG A 621 23.53 -11.67 -23.79
N ASP A 622 23.51 -10.44 -24.30
CA ASP A 622 23.80 -9.24 -23.48
C ASP A 622 22.78 -9.06 -22.36
N ALA A 623 21.49 -9.26 -22.68
CA ALA A 623 20.43 -9.22 -21.67
C ALA A 623 20.63 -10.28 -20.58
N LEU A 624 20.95 -11.52 -21.00
CA LEU A 624 21.22 -12.60 -20.06
C LEU A 624 22.48 -12.34 -19.22
N ALA A 625 23.51 -11.75 -19.81
CA ALA A 625 24.75 -11.37 -19.13
C ALA A 625 24.48 -10.37 -18.00
N TYR A 626 23.71 -9.30 -18.24
CA TYR A 626 23.31 -8.35 -17.20
C TYR A 626 22.54 -9.01 -16.05
N ILE A 627 21.63 -9.93 -16.38
CA ILE A 627 20.84 -10.68 -15.38
C ILE A 627 21.75 -11.62 -14.57
N ALA A 628 22.67 -12.32 -15.24
CA ALA A 628 23.57 -13.30 -14.63
C ALA A 628 24.57 -12.64 -13.68
N VAL A 629 25.25 -11.56 -14.08
CA VAL A 629 26.25 -10.90 -13.21
C VAL A 629 25.64 -10.38 -11.91
N MET A 630 24.43 -9.81 -11.99
CA MET A 630 23.69 -9.32 -10.82
C MET A 630 23.33 -10.46 -9.87
N HIS A 631 22.80 -11.57 -10.41
CA HIS A 631 22.39 -12.70 -9.58
C HIS A 631 23.58 -13.48 -9.00
N ALA A 632 24.68 -13.65 -9.76
CA ALA A 632 25.90 -14.32 -9.30
C ALA A 632 26.54 -13.57 -8.11
N GLU A 633 26.50 -12.24 -8.12
CA GLU A 633 26.98 -11.41 -7.01
C GLU A 633 26.06 -11.38 -5.79
N GLY A 634 24.83 -11.89 -5.92
CA GLY A 634 23.79 -11.86 -4.89
C GLY A 634 23.03 -10.53 -4.84
N PHE A 635 23.03 -9.74 -5.92
CA PHE A 635 22.28 -8.50 -6.01
C PHE A 635 20.89 -8.73 -6.63
N GLU A 636 19.92 -9.06 -5.78
CA GLU A 636 18.50 -9.24 -6.18
C GLU A 636 17.77 -7.88 -6.32
N LYS A 637 18.36 -6.96 -7.08
CA LYS A 637 17.88 -5.57 -7.23
C LYS A 637 17.73 -5.11 -8.68
N LEU A 638 18.04 -5.97 -9.66
CA LEU A 638 17.91 -5.65 -11.08
C LEU A 638 16.43 -5.58 -11.47
N THR A 639 15.97 -4.37 -11.80
CA THR A 639 14.59 -4.07 -12.16
C THR A 639 14.39 -3.88 -13.66
N TYR A 640 13.16 -4.05 -14.15
CA TYR A 640 12.85 -3.93 -15.58
C TYR A 640 13.17 -2.56 -16.16
N ASP A 641 13.00 -1.50 -15.40
CA ASP A 641 13.28 -0.12 -15.80
C ASP A 641 14.77 0.12 -16.07
N VAL A 642 15.66 -0.48 -15.28
CA VAL A 642 17.12 -0.39 -15.44
C VAL A 642 17.61 -1.32 -16.53
N LEU A 643 17.14 -2.58 -16.57
CA LEU A 643 17.50 -3.50 -17.66
C LEU A 643 17.04 -2.98 -19.02
N ALA A 644 15.84 -2.39 -19.11
CA ALA A 644 15.36 -1.78 -20.34
C ALA A 644 16.21 -0.58 -20.78
N ALA A 645 16.69 0.22 -19.83
CA ALA A 645 17.59 1.33 -20.10
C ALA A 645 18.94 0.84 -20.64
N ALA A 646 19.56 -0.14 -20.00
CA ALA A 646 20.82 -0.74 -20.46
C ALA A 646 20.69 -1.44 -21.82
N MET A 647 19.51 -1.97 -22.12
CA MET A 647 19.18 -2.61 -23.41
C MET A 647 18.66 -1.62 -24.47
N ASN A 648 18.63 -0.31 -24.20
CA ASN A 648 18.15 0.75 -25.11
C ASN A 648 16.75 0.46 -25.69
N MET A 649 15.80 0.06 -24.84
CA MET A 649 14.44 -0.25 -25.28
C MET A 649 13.39 0.09 -24.24
N SER A 650 12.12 0.09 -24.63
CA SER A 650 11.00 0.29 -23.70
C SER A 650 10.73 -0.97 -22.88
N ILE A 651 10.21 -0.81 -21.65
CA ILE A 651 9.85 -1.94 -20.78
C ILE A 651 8.89 -2.94 -21.47
N PRO A 652 7.84 -2.51 -22.19
CA PRO A 652 6.97 -3.44 -22.91
C PRO A 652 7.71 -4.24 -23.99
N ARG A 653 8.66 -3.61 -24.70
CA ARG A 653 9.46 -4.28 -25.74
C ARG A 653 10.45 -5.28 -25.14
N LEU A 654 11.12 -4.92 -24.04
CA LEU A 654 11.99 -5.81 -23.28
C LEU A 654 11.22 -7.07 -22.84
N LYS A 655 10.04 -6.90 -22.25
CA LYS A 655 9.20 -8.00 -21.79
C LYS A 655 8.82 -8.94 -22.94
N ASN A 656 8.41 -8.40 -24.09
CA ASN A 656 7.93 -9.20 -25.21
C ASN A 656 9.02 -9.93 -25.98
N ILE A 657 10.17 -9.29 -26.22
CA ILE A 657 11.19 -9.80 -27.15
C ILE A 657 12.33 -10.48 -26.40
N VAL A 658 12.66 -10.02 -25.20
CA VAL A 658 13.80 -10.53 -24.42
C VAL A 658 13.34 -11.56 -23.40
N LEU A 659 12.47 -11.17 -22.48
CA LEU A 659 12.16 -12.04 -21.33
C LEU A 659 11.36 -13.28 -21.70
N ASN A 660 10.42 -13.18 -22.64
CA ASN A 660 9.71 -14.36 -23.14
C ASN A 660 10.70 -15.39 -23.71
N LYS A 661 11.63 -14.94 -24.56
CA LYS A 661 12.64 -15.82 -25.17
C LYS A 661 13.64 -16.38 -24.16
N LEU A 662 14.09 -15.58 -23.19
CA LEU A 662 14.96 -16.07 -22.12
C LEU A 662 14.23 -17.02 -21.15
N GLY A 663 12.91 -16.86 -21.00
CA GLY A 663 12.03 -17.79 -20.29
C GLY A 663 11.90 -19.13 -21.01
N ASP A 664 11.75 -19.08 -22.34
CA ASP A 664 11.74 -20.24 -23.26
C ASP A 664 13.12 -20.93 -23.40
N GLU A 665 14.21 -20.35 -22.88
CA GLU A 665 15.52 -21.02 -22.83
C GLU A 665 15.86 -21.47 -21.40
N ALA A 666 14.89 -21.40 -20.48
CA ALA A 666 15.08 -21.66 -19.04
C ALA A 666 16.21 -20.83 -18.38
N ALA A 667 16.64 -19.73 -19.02
CA ALA A 667 17.81 -18.96 -18.64
C ALA A 667 17.48 -17.89 -17.58
N ALA A 668 16.33 -17.23 -17.72
CA ALA A 668 15.90 -16.15 -16.84
C ALA A 668 14.46 -16.35 -16.32
N THR A 669 14.16 -15.71 -15.20
CA THR A 669 12.83 -15.61 -14.59
C THR A 669 12.74 -14.25 -13.89
N GLY A 670 11.54 -13.76 -13.63
CA GLY A 670 11.36 -12.48 -12.94
C GLY A 670 10.29 -12.54 -11.87
N THR A 671 10.08 -11.41 -11.19
CA THR A 671 8.88 -11.06 -10.43
C THR A 671 8.12 -9.95 -11.18
N SER A 672 7.13 -9.31 -10.54
CA SER A 672 6.48 -8.09 -11.03
C SER A 672 7.45 -6.96 -11.41
N THR A 673 8.59 -6.89 -10.73
CA THR A 673 9.49 -5.73 -10.78
C THR A 673 10.95 -6.07 -11.06
N THR A 674 11.40 -7.27 -10.67
CA THR A 674 12.82 -7.67 -10.74
C THR A 674 13.07 -8.85 -11.66
N VAL A 675 14.30 -8.98 -12.16
CA VAL A 675 14.74 -10.08 -13.04
C VAL A 675 15.98 -10.73 -12.47
N PHE A 676 16.03 -12.07 -12.51
CA PHE A 676 17.16 -12.87 -12.08
C PHE A 676 17.24 -14.15 -12.94
N THR A 677 18.37 -14.84 -12.91
CA THR A 677 18.43 -16.19 -13.51
C THR A 677 17.61 -17.17 -12.66
N ARG A 678 17.22 -18.32 -13.21
CA ARG A 678 16.42 -19.32 -12.46
C ARG A 678 17.12 -19.84 -11.20
N HIS A 679 18.45 -19.79 -11.17
CA HIS A 679 19.23 -20.18 -10.00
C HIS A 679 20.57 -19.45 -9.99
N ARG A 680 21.06 -19.10 -8.80
CA ARG A 680 22.36 -18.45 -8.64
C ARG A 680 23.50 -19.29 -9.23
N TYR A 681 23.45 -20.61 -9.06
CA TYR A 681 24.42 -21.54 -9.66
C TYR A 681 24.49 -21.46 -11.20
N ILE A 682 23.34 -21.26 -11.87
CA ILE A 682 23.34 -21.02 -13.33
C ILE A 682 23.96 -19.66 -13.63
N ALA A 683 23.65 -18.63 -12.85
CA ALA A 683 24.28 -17.31 -13.03
C ALA A 683 25.80 -17.39 -12.88
N GLU A 684 26.31 -18.10 -11.87
CA GLU A 684 27.76 -18.30 -11.67
C GLU A 684 28.38 -19.06 -12.86
N ALA A 685 27.74 -20.12 -13.36
CA ALA A 685 28.21 -20.85 -14.55
C ALA A 685 28.17 -19.98 -15.82
N LEU A 686 27.12 -19.19 -16.03
CA LEU A 686 27.01 -18.25 -17.16
C LEU A 686 28.11 -17.19 -17.10
N VAL A 687 28.37 -16.62 -15.92
CA VAL A 687 29.44 -15.63 -15.70
C VAL A 687 30.80 -16.23 -15.98
N GLU A 688 31.08 -17.45 -15.50
CA GLU A 688 32.34 -18.15 -15.77
C GLU A 688 32.56 -18.41 -17.27
N VAL A 689 31.52 -18.83 -17.99
CA VAL A 689 31.58 -19.06 -19.44
C VAL A 689 31.72 -17.74 -20.21
N LEU A 690 30.99 -16.68 -19.81
CA LEU A 690 31.12 -15.34 -20.40
C LEU A 690 32.56 -14.81 -20.29
N GLU A 691 33.20 -14.97 -19.14
CA GLU A 691 34.58 -14.53 -18.92
C GLU A 691 35.58 -15.37 -19.70
N ARG A 692 35.45 -16.70 -19.71
CA ARG A 692 36.47 -17.61 -20.26
C ARG A 692 36.35 -17.84 -21.77
N ASN A 693 35.13 -18.01 -22.27
CA ASN A 693 34.88 -18.47 -23.63
C ASN A 693 34.47 -17.32 -24.56
N PHE A 694 33.87 -16.26 -24.01
CA PHE A 694 33.40 -15.10 -24.76
C PHE A 694 34.17 -13.80 -24.49
N ASP A 695 35.19 -13.83 -23.62
CA ASP A 695 36.05 -12.67 -23.26
C ASP A 695 35.26 -11.43 -22.82
N VAL A 696 34.15 -11.64 -22.11
CA VAL A 696 33.30 -10.56 -21.61
C VAL A 696 33.85 -10.03 -20.30
N ASP A 697 34.14 -8.72 -20.26
CA ASP A 697 34.47 -8.03 -19.00
C ASP A 697 33.22 -7.83 -18.14
N THR A 698 33.04 -8.71 -17.16
CA THR A 698 31.88 -8.69 -16.27
C THR A 698 31.83 -7.46 -15.38
N ALA A 699 32.96 -6.80 -15.11
CA ALA A 699 33.00 -5.54 -14.37
C ALA A 699 32.30 -4.42 -15.15
N SER A 700 32.53 -4.36 -16.46
CA SER A 700 31.90 -3.38 -17.35
C SER A 700 30.36 -3.48 -17.35
N LEU A 701 29.82 -4.69 -17.17
CA LEU A 701 28.37 -4.90 -17.14
C LEU A 701 27.70 -4.25 -15.92
N PHE A 702 28.37 -4.19 -14.76
CA PHE A 702 27.87 -3.46 -13.60
C PHE A 702 27.90 -1.94 -13.83
N VAL A 703 28.97 -1.46 -14.47
CA VAL A 703 29.12 -0.05 -14.84
C VAL A 703 28.01 0.38 -15.79
N ASP A 704 27.76 -0.39 -16.84
CA ASP A 704 26.68 -0.15 -17.81
C ASP A 704 25.32 -0.02 -17.13
N LEU A 705 24.98 -0.94 -16.21
CA LEU A 705 23.71 -0.90 -15.49
C LEU A 705 23.59 0.34 -14.59
N ALA A 706 24.65 0.67 -13.86
CA ALA A 706 24.67 1.84 -12.99
C ALA A 706 24.57 3.16 -13.78
N VAL A 707 25.30 3.27 -14.88
CA VAL A 707 25.24 4.44 -15.78
C VAL A 707 23.88 4.56 -16.46
N ALA A 708 23.30 3.45 -16.94
CA ALA A 708 21.96 3.46 -17.53
C ALA A 708 20.89 3.90 -16.51
N ALA A 709 21.00 3.47 -15.25
CA ALA A 709 20.14 3.93 -14.17
C ALA A 709 20.32 5.44 -13.90
N GLU A 710 21.56 5.93 -13.87
CA GLU A 710 21.89 7.33 -13.64
C GLU A 710 21.36 8.25 -14.75
N GLU A 711 21.58 7.90 -16.01
CA GLU A 711 21.05 8.63 -17.17
C GLU A 711 19.51 8.67 -17.15
N LYS A 712 18.87 7.52 -16.90
CA LYS A 712 17.42 7.45 -16.85
C LYS A 712 16.82 8.28 -15.71
N ALA A 713 17.52 8.38 -14.58
CA ALA A 713 17.06 9.16 -13.44
C ALA A 713 16.97 10.67 -13.70
N LYS A 714 17.64 11.17 -14.75
CA LYS A 714 17.54 12.58 -15.18
C LYS A 714 16.16 12.93 -15.75
N THR A 715 15.44 11.95 -16.27
CA THR A 715 14.13 12.16 -16.93
C THR A 715 12.97 11.42 -16.27
N GLU A 716 13.24 10.29 -15.62
CA GLU A 716 12.22 9.40 -15.06
C GLU A 716 12.60 8.92 -13.66
N ARG A 717 11.61 8.45 -12.89
CA ARG A 717 11.88 7.80 -11.59
C ARG A 717 12.48 6.41 -11.82
N VAL A 718 13.60 6.12 -11.16
CA VAL A 718 14.26 4.81 -11.20
C VAL A 718 14.09 4.05 -9.88
N SER A 719 13.79 2.76 -9.99
CA SER A 719 13.62 1.85 -8.86
C SER A 719 14.95 1.55 -8.19
N ASN A 720 14.98 1.50 -6.85
CA ASN A 720 16.20 1.24 -6.07
C ASN A 720 17.36 2.20 -6.40
N PHE A 721 17.09 3.46 -6.76
CA PHE A 721 18.11 4.35 -7.33
C PHE A 721 19.35 4.55 -6.46
N ASP A 722 19.17 4.68 -5.14
CA ASP A 722 20.27 4.76 -4.17
C ASP A 722 21.20 3.54 -4.19
N PHE A 723 20.68 2.36 -4.55
CA PHE A 723 21.51 1.17 -4.72
C PHE A 723 22.45 1.30 -5.92
N TRP A 724 21.92 1.72 -7.07
CA TRP A 724 22.70 1.92 -8.29
C TRP A 724 23.75 3.03 -8.14
N ARG A 725 23.37 4.11 -7.47
CA ARG A 725 24.23 5.29 -7.32
C ARG A 725 25.34 5.11 -6.27
N PHE A 726 25.08 4.40 -5.17
CA PHE A 726 26.03 4.34 -4.05
C PHE A 726 26.25 2.94 -3.46
N LYS A 727 25.18 2.18 -3.17
CA LYS A 727 25.32 0.95 -2.36
C LYS A 727 25.97 -0.21 -3.10
N MET A 728 25.83 -0.28 -4.42
CA MET A 728 26.52 -1.31 -5.22
C MET A 728 28.04 -1.15 -5.11
N ALA A 729 28.54 0.08 -5.23
CA ALA A 729 29.96 0.38 -5.09
C ALA A 729 30.47 0.04 -3.68
N ASP A 730 29.71 0.36 -2.63
CA ASP A 730 30.05 -0.01 -1.25
C ASP A 730 30.16 -1.53 -1.09
N ALA A 731 29.18 -2.28 -1.59
CA ALA A 731 29.16 -3.72 -1.48
C ALA A 731 30.38 -4.36 -2.17
N PHE A 732 30.79 -3.84 -3.33
CA PHE A 732 32.01 -4.30 -3.99
C PHE A 732 33.27 -3.97 -3.19
N PHE A 733 33.38 -2.74 -2.68
CA PHE A 733 34.52 -2.32 -1.87
C PHE A 733 34.63 -3.15 -0.57
N GLU A 734 33.52 -3.44 0.09
CA GLU A 734 33.48 -4.28 1.29
C GLU A 734 33.86 -5.75 1.01
N LYS A 735 33.53 -6.26 -0.17
CA LYS A 735 33.97 -7.58 -0.66
C LYS A 735 35.44 -7.60 -1.12
N GLY A 736 36.16 -6.47 -1.07
CA GLY A 736 37.54 -6.34 -1.53
C GLY A 736 37.69 -6.24 -3.06
N LYS A 737 36.60 -6.03 -3.80
CA LYS A 737 36.59 -5.82 -5.25
C LYS A 737 36.77 -4.33 -5.59
N ASN A 738 37.86 -3.75 -5.09
CA ASN A 738 38.08 -2.30 -5.07
C ASN A 738 38.15 -1.68 -6.46
N VAL A 739 38.77 -2.37 -7.42
CA VAL A 739 38.90 -1.91 -8.82
C VAL A 739 37.52 -1.70 -9.46
N VAL A 740 36.59 -2.64 -9.24
CA VAL A 740 35.20 -2.53 -9.76
C VAL A 740 34.47 -1.38 -9.08
N ALA A 741 34.60 -1.25 -7.76
CA ALA A 741 33.95 -0.18 -6.99
C ALA A 741 34.43 1.22 -7.44
N ILE A 742 35.72 1.38 -7.68
CA ILE A 742 36.33 2.63 -8.17
C ILE A 742 35.86 2.90 -9.60
N SER A 743 35.99 1.94 -10.52
CA SER A 743 35.57 2.10 -11.92
C SER A 743 34.09 2.48 -12.06
N LEU A 744 33.23 1.88 -11.24
CA LEU A 744 31.81 2.21 -11.17
C LEU A 744 31.57 3.65 -10.68
N SER A 745 32.29 4.06 -9.64
CA SER A 745 32.18 5.42 -9.08
C SER A 745 32.74 6.49 -10.03
N GLU A 746 33.84 6.20 -10.74
CA GLU A 746 34.40 7.06 -11.78
C GLU A 746 33.41 7.25 -12.94
N SER A 747 32.82 6.16 -13.40
CA SER A 747 31.87 6.18 -14.52
C SER A 747 30.60 6.94 -14.15
N LEU A 748 30.07 6.75 -12.93
CA LEU A 748 28.93 7.52 -12.43
C LEU A 748 29.26 9.02 -12.31
N LEU A 749 30.42 9.38 -11.76
CA LEU A 749 30.85 10.78 -11.67
C LEU A 749 31.05 11.41 -13.06
N LYS A 750 31.52 10.65 -14.05
CA LYS A 750 31.64 11.12 -15.43
C LYS A 750 30.27 11.40 -16.06
N THR A 751 29.26 10.62 -15.70
CA THR A 751 27.86 10.76 -16.16
C THR A 751 27.15 11.94 -15.52
N ASP A 752 27.48 12.27 -14.26
CA ASP A 752 26.99 13.45 -13.54
C ASP A 752 28.13 14.22 -12.84
N PRO A 753 28.96 14.99 -13.58
CA PRO A 753 30.14 15.66 -13.04
C PRO A 753 29.84 16.75 -12.01
N GLY A 754 28.61 17.25 -12.00
CA GLY A 754 28.15 18.28 -11.06
C GLY A 754 27.80 17.74 -9.68
N ASN A 755 27.88 16.43 -9.47
CA ASN A 755 27.40 15.77 -8.26
C ASN A 755 28.50 15.59 -7.21
N TYR A 756 28.55 16.50 -6.23
CA TYR A 756 29.55 16.42 -5.16
C TYR A 756 29.45 15.13 -4.32
N LYS A 757 28.29 14.45 -4.27
CA LYS A 757 28.13 13.21 -3.49
C LYS A 757 28.85 12.05 -4.16
N LEU A 758 28.73 11.93 -5.49
CA LEU A 758 29.49 10.95 -6.27
C LEU A 758 31.00 11.22 -6.20
N LEU A 759 31.39 12.50 -6.25
CA LEU A 759 32.79 12.90 -6.10
C LEU A 759 33.33 12.52 -4.71
N THR A 760 32.62 12.88 -3.65
CA THR A 760 32.99 12.56 -2.26
C THR A 760 33.13 11.05 -2.07
N LYS A 761 32.24 10.27 -2.69
CA LYS A 761 32.28 8.80 -2.67
C LYS A 761 33.54 8.24 -3.31
N LEU A 762 33.87 8.70 -4.52
CA LEU A 762 35.07 8.27 -5.24
C LEU A 762 36.34 8.68 -4.49
N ALA A 763 36.41 9.91 -4.00
CA ALA A 763 37.52 10.41 -3.20
C ALA A 763 37.76 9.56 -1.93
N LYS A 764 36.68 9.13 -1.26
CA LYS A 764 36.76 8.22 -0.12
C LYS A 764 37.36 6.86 -0.50
N PHE A 765 37.03 6.31 -1.67
CA PHE A 765 37.64 5.07 -2.14
C PHE A 765 39.13 5.26 -2.46
N TYR A 766 39.50 6.32 -3.17
CA TYR A 766 40.91 6.65 -3.41
C TYR A 766 41.72 6.80 -2.14
N ARG A 767 41.20 7.52 -1.13
CA ARG A 767 41.87 7.65 0.17
C ARG A 767 42.07 6.30 0.85
N ARG A 768 41.06 5.42 0.83
CA ARG A 768 41.16 4.08 1.45
C ARG A 768 42.15 3.17 0.74
N GLU A 769 42.40 3.38 -0.56
CA GLU A 769 43.44 2.69 -1.34
C GLU A 769 44.80 3.42 -1.32
N ASN A 770 45.00 4.39 -0.41
CA ASN A 770 46.22 5.20 -0.28
C ASN A 770 46.56 6.04 -1.53
N SER A 771 45.57 6.34 -2.37
CA SER A 771 45.70 7.17 -3.58
C SER A 771 45.14 8.58 -3.35
N SER A 772 45.47 9.18 -2.19
CA SER A 772 44.91 10.47 -1.76
C SER A 772 45.22 11.63 -2.72
N ALA A 773 46.32 11.57 -3.47
CA ALA A 773 46.65 12.58 -4.47
C ALA A 773 45.58 12.69 -5.57
N ASP A 774 45.05 11.55 -6.04
CA ASP A 774 43.99 11.52 -7.05
C ASP A 774 42.68 12.06 -6.49
N ALA A 775 42.38 11.79 -5.21
CA ALA A 775 41.24 12.37 -4.50
C ALA A 775 41.32 13.90 -4.43
N LEU A 776 42.50 14.47 -4.14
CA LEU A 776 42.70 15.92 -4.09
C LEU A 776 42.50 16.59 -5.46
N VAL A 777 42.90 15.92 -6.54
CA VAL A 777 42.65 16.41 -7.92
C VAL A 777 41.15 16.51 -8.21
N LEU A 778 40.34 15.56 -7.71
CA LEU A 778 38.89 15.63 -7.86
C LEU A 778 38.32 16.86 -7.16
N PHE A 779 38.65 17.06 -5.88
CA PHE A 779 38.15 18.19 -5.09
C PHE A 779 38.54 19.54 -5.70
N GLY A 780 39.81 19.70 -6.10
CA GLY A 780 40.32 20.94 -6.68
C GLY A 780 39.70 21.30 -8.04
N ASN A 781 39.19 20.33 -8.78
CA ASN A 781 38.58 20.54 -10.10
C ASN A 781 37.05 20.62 -10.07
N TYR A 782 36.42 20.45 -8.90
CA TYR A 782 34.96 20.49 -8.79
C TYR A 782 34.40 21.89 -9.07
N LYS A 783 33.40 21.96 -9.95
CA LYS A 783 32.73 23.20 -10.39
C LYS A 783 31.20 23.11 -10.36
N GLY A 784 30.66 22.14 -9.63
CA GLY A 784 29.23 21.86 -9.55
C GLY A 784 28.49 22.72 -8.52
N GLU A 785 27.36 22.21 -8.03
CA GLU A 785 26.55 22.83 -6.97
C GLU A 785 27.33 22.99 -5.66
N ILE A 786 26.88 23.91 -4.80
CA ILE A 786 27.51 24.16 -3.49
C ILE A 786 27.47 22.87 -2.64
N PRO A 787 28.63 22.28 -2.29
CA PRO A 787 28.68 21.02 -1.55
C PRO A 787 28.17 21.10 -0.10
N GLU A 788 27.72 19.97 0.45
CA GLU A 788 27.40 19.83 1.88
C GLU A 788 28.67 19.60 2.73
N GLN A 789 28.54 19.70 4.06
CA GLN A 789 29.67 19.60 5.00
C GLN A 789 30.51 18.33 4.84
N GLY A 790 29.86 17.20 4.51
CA GLY A 790 30.53 15.90 4.31
C GLY A 790 31.58 15.90 3.20
N PHE A 791 31.40 16.74 2.16
CA PHE A 791 32.37 16.91 1.07
C PHE A 791 33.68 17.50 1.60
N TYR A 792 33.59 18.63 2.32
CA TYR A 792 34.77 19.30 2.88
C TYR A 792 35.46 18.45 3.95
N PHE A 793 34.67 17.69 4.73
CA PHE A 793 35.24 16.78 5.70
C PHE A 793 36.05 15.66 5.05
N GLU A 794 35.53 15.02 3.98
CA GLU A 794 36.28 13.99 3.27
C GLU A 794 37.52 14.58 2.57
N TRP A 795 37.43 15.81 2.03
CA TRP A 795 38.59 16.54 1.52
C TRP A 795 39.65 16.74 2.60
N ALA A 796 39.25 17.19 3.79
CA ALA A 796 40.16 17.32 4.93
C ALA A 796 40.89 16.02 5.28
N LEU A 797 40.20 14.88 5.22
CA LEU A 797 40.82 13.57 5.45
C LEU A 797 41.81 13.19 4.35
N CYS A 798 41.56 13.55 3.09
CA CYS A 798 42.50 13.31 1.99
C CYS A 798 43.76 14.16 2.11
N GLU A 799 43.62 15.42 2.54
CA GLU A 799 44.75 16.31 2.86
C GLU A 799 45.60 15.75 4.02
N LEU A 800 44.95 15.19 5.05
CA LEU A 800 45.64 14.56 6.18
C LEU A 800 46.55 13.41 5.74
N GLU A 801 46.02 12.49 4.93
CA GLU A 801 46.78 11.34 4.41
C GLU A 801 47.92 11.80 3.48
N SER A 802 47.73 12.91 2.75
CA SER A 802 48.76 13.53 1.90
C SER A 802 49.76 14.39 2.69
N ARG A 803 49.61 14.49 4.02
CA ARG A 803 50.39 15.33 4.95
C ARG A 803 50.32 16.84 4.71
N ASN A 804 49.25 17.34 4.10
CA ASN A 804 48.93 18.76 4.02
C ASN A 804 48.14 19.17 5.28
N LEU A 805 48.83 19.24 6.42
CA LEU A 805 48.17 19.28 7.73
C LEU A 805 47.38 20.56 7.99
N ILE A 806 47.86 21.70 7.50
CA ILE A 806 47.20 23.01 7.69
C ILE A 806 45.94 23.08 6.81
N GLU A 807 46.03 22.63 5.56
CA GLU A 807 44.89 22.50 4.65
C GLU A 807 43.84 21.54 5.22
N SER A 808 44.29 20.39 5.75
CA SER A 808 43.43 19.42 6.42
C SER A 808 42.66 20.03 7.60
N ALA A 809 43.35 20.74 8.50
CA ALA A 809 42.70 21.40 9.62
C ALA A 809 41.72 22.48 9.17
N THR A 810 42.07 23.23 8.12
CA THR A 810 41.23 24.29 7.55
C THR A 810 39.90 23.73 7.06
N PHE A 811 39.92 22.69 6.23
CA PHE A 811 38.68 22.08 5.71
C PHE A 811 37.90 21.31 6.77
N ALA A 812 38.57 20.67 7.74
CA ALA A 812 37.89 19.97 8.83
C ALA A 812 37.14 20.94 9.75
N LEU A 813 37.74 22.08 10.10
CA LEU A 813 37.09 23.12 10.90
C LEU A 813 35.96 23.80 10.11
N PHE A 814 36.15 24.05 8.82
CA PHE A 814 35.08 24.55 7.96
C PHE A 814 33.88 23.59 7.94
N SER A 815 34.09 22.27 7.80
CA SER A 815 32.99 21.28 7.81
C SER A 815 32.16 21.26 9.10
N LEU A 816 32.70 21.79 10.20
CA LEU A 816 32.06 21.88 11.51
C LEU A 816 31.47 23.28 11.77
N SER A 817 31.80 24.28 10.95
CA SER A 817 31.42 25.67 11.15
C SER A 817 30.03 25.96 10.59
N ASP A 818 29.43 27.07 11.04
CA ASP A 818 28.12 27.51 10.58
C ASP A 818 28.16 27.95 9.09
N GLU A 819 29.33 28.36 8.59
CA GLU A 819 29.51 28.80 7.20
C GLU A 819 29.46 27.65 6.17
N ALA A 820 29.71 26.40 6.60
CA ALA A 820 29.50 25.23 5.74
C ALA A 820 28.05 24.71 5.79
N GLU A 821 27.16 25.35 6.57
CA GLU A 821 25.85 24.78 6.93
C GLU A 821 24.84 24.78 5.76
N ASN A 822 24.79 23.67 5.02
CA ASN A 822 23.68 23.32 4.14
C ASN A 822 22.63 22.41 4.81
N THR A 823 22.99 21.77 5.93
CA THR A 823 22.13 20.89 6.73
C THR A 823 22.37 21.08 8.22
N ARG A 824 21.33 20.98 9.06
CA ARG A 824 21.41 21.23 10.51
C ARG A 824 22.35 20.24 11.21
N LEU A 825 23.39 20.74 11.88
CA LEU A 825 24.35 19.89 12.61
C LEU A 825 23.67 19.14 13.77
N ASP A 826 23.85 17.81 13.82
CA ASP A 826 23.36 16.94 14.89
C ASP A 826 24.51 16.29 15.69
N ILE A 827 24.18 15.59 16.78
CA ILE A 827 25.19 14.98 17.66
C ILE A 827 26.01 13.88 16.94
N PRO A 828 25.40 12.94 16.18
CA PRO A 828 26.16 11.95 15.41
C PRO A 828 27.12 12.57 14.38
N GLY A 829 26.67 13.58 13.63
CA GLY A 829 27.49 14.31 12.67
C GLY A 829 28.64 15.07 13.34
N ALA A 830 28.35 15.78 14.44
CA ALA A 830 29.37 16.47 15.22
C ALA A 830 30.43 15.50 15.77
N LEU A 831 30.02 14.35 16.31
CA LEU A 831 30.95 13.31 16.77
C LEU A 831 31.85 12.79 15.64
N MET A 832 31.29 12.60 14.44
CA MET A 832 32.06 12.16 13.27
C MET A 832 33.13 13.20 12.89
N TYR A 833 32.74 14.47 12.76
CA TYR A 833 33.66 15.55 12.37
C TYR A 833 34.74 15.81 13.42
N LEU A 834 34.35 15.90 14.70
CA LEU A 834 35.29 16.07 15.81
C LEU A 834 36.29 14.91 15.91
N THR A 835 35.87 13.68 15.62
CA THR A 835 36.80 12.53 15.56
C THR A 835 37.88 12.74 14.50
N GLY A 836 37.53 13.27 13.32
CA GLY A 836 38.51 13.66 12.30
C GLY A 836 39.47 14.74 12.80
N VAL A 837 38.93 15.79 13.41
CA VAL A 837 39.72 16.89 14.00
C VAL A 837 40.73 16.38 15.03
N THR A 838 40.36 15.43 15.90
CA THR A 838 41.33 14.86 16.88
C THR A 838 42.56 14.25 16.20
N LYS A 839 42.38 13.54 15.08
CA LYS A 839 43.50 12.91 14.34
C LYS A 839 44.41 13.97 13.72
N ILE A 840 43.80 15.02 13.17
CA ILE A 840 44.51 16.14 12.54
C ILE A 840 45.34 16.90 13.59
N LEU A 841 44.76 17.20 14.75
CA LEU A 841 45.45 17.90 15.84
C LEU A 841 46.63 17.10 16.40
N VAL A 842 46.49 15.77 16.52
CA VAL A 842 47.62 14.91 16.91
C VAL A 842 48.75 14.96 15.88
N ALA A 843 48.44 14.96 14.58
CA ALA A 843 49.43 15.09 13.52
C ALA A 843 50.10 16.48 13.53
N LEU A 844 49.32 17.55 13.68
CA LEU A 844 49.81 18.93 13.76
C LEU A 844 50.75 19.14 14.96
N HIS A 845 50.36 18.67 16.15
CA HIS A 845 51.22 18.78 17.32
C HIS A 845 52.54 18.03 17.14
N ARG A 846 52.51 16.86 16.50
CA ARG A 846 53.73 16.09 16.22
C ARG A 846 54.69 16.85 15.30
N ASP A 847 54.17 17.55 14.29
CA ASP A 847 54.99 18.15 13.24
C ASP A 847 55.41 19.60 13.57
N TYR A 848 54.61 20.36 14.32
CA TYR A 848 54.89 21.76 14.68
C TYR A 848 55.28 21.98 16.15
N ALA A 849 54.99 21.02 17.04
CA ALA A 849 55.25 21.10 18.49
C ALA A 849 54.65 22.33 19.21
N ASP A 850 53.62 22.95 18.64
CA ASP A 850 52.89 24.06 19.25
C ASP A 850 51.90 23.55 20.30
N GLU A 851 51.83 24.24 21.44
CA GLU A 851 50.93 23.91 22.56
C GLU A 851 49.46 24.15 22.19
N VAL A 852 49.18 25.07 21.27
CA VAL A 852 47.80 25.39 20.84
C VAL A 852 47.06 24.15 20.32
N PHE A 853 47.76 23.22 19.67
CA PHE A 853 47.16 21.99 19.15
C PHE A 853 46.81 20.99 20.25
N VAL A 854 47.56 20.98 21.36
CA VAL A 854 47.26 20.14 22.53
C VAL A 854 46.06 20.68 23.28
N GLU A 855 46.01 22.00 23.47
CA GLU A 855 44.87 22.67 24.13
C GLU A 855 43.58 22.46 23.33
N ALA A 856 43.64 22.61 22.00
CA ALA A 856 42.50 22.34 21.13
C ALA A 856 42.11 20.86 21.12
N LEU A 857 43.09 19.94 21.18
CA LEU A 857 42.81 18.50 21.23
C LEU A 857 42.05 18.15 22.51
N ASP A 858 42.47 18.70 23.65
CA ASP A 858 41.79 18.54 24.93
C ASP A 858 40.36 19.13 24.88
N ALA A 859 40.17 20.30 24.27
CA ALA A 859 38.85 20.90 24.08
C ALA A 859 37.91 20.06 23.20
N VAL A 860 38.40 19.52 22.08
CA VAL A 860 37.65 18.61 21.21
C VAL A 860 37.23 17.35 21.97
N TRP A 861 38.14 16.76 22.74
CA TRP A 861 37.83 15.59 23.56
C TRP A 861 36.83 15.87 24.68
N SER A 862 36.85 17.06 25.29
CA SER A 862 35.82 17.51 26.23
C SER A 862 34.43 17.57 25.60
N ILE A 863 34.32 18.10 24.38
CA ILE A 863 33.04 18.15 23.65
C ILE A 863 32.58 16.73 23.30
N MET A 864 33.49 15.89 22.79
CA MET A 864 33.16 14.51 22.46
C MET A 864 32.75 13.68 23.69
N ASP A 865 33.43 13.84 24.84
CA ASP A 865 33.06 13.16 26.09
C ASP A 865 31.62 13.49 26.51
N LEU A 866 31.24 14.76 26.42
CA LEU A 866 29.87 15.21 26.70
C LEU A 866 28.84 14.49 25.82
N PHE A 867 29.10 14.39 24.51
CA PHE A 867 28.20 13.72 23.57
C PHE A 867 28.19 12.19 23.73
N ILE A 868 29.34 11.57 24.00
CA ILE A 868 29.46 10.11 24.19
C ILE A 868 28.65 9.65 25.41
N ARG A 869 28.62 10.45 26.49
CA ARG A 869 27.87 10.12 27.71
C ARG A 869 26.36 9.97 27.49
N LEU A 870 25.81 10.61 26.46
CA LEU A 870 24.39 10.45 26.10
C LEU A 870 24.07 9.07 25.51
N ASN A 871 25.07 8.32 25.07
CA ASN A 871 24.88 6.99 24.49
C ASN A 871 25.99 6.01 24.94
N PRO A 872 25.95 5.54 26.21
CA PRO A 872 27.06 4.82 26.85
C PRO A 872 27.33 3.41 26.28
N GLY A 873 26.52 2.93 25.33
CA GLY A 873 26.61 1.59 24.75
C GLY A 873 27.66 1.42 23.64
N LYS A 874 28.25 2.50 23.12
CA LYS A 874 29.17 2.45 21.96
C LYS A 874 30.60 2.87 22.34
N PRO A 875 31.61 1.98 22.24
CA PRO A 875 32.99 2.35 22.56
C PRO A 875 33.58 3.29 21.50
N PHE A 876 34.20 4.40 21.93
CA PHE A 876 34.94 5.31 21.06
C PHE A 876 36.45 5.13 21.25
N PRO A 877 37.22 4.82 20.19
CA PRO A 877 38.67 4.69 20.27
C PRO A 877 39.32 5.98 20.81
N GLY A 878 40.26 5.86 21.75
CA GLY A 878 40.94 7.01 22.35
C GLY A 878 40.24 7.66 23.54
N HIS A 879 38.92 7.49 23.70
CA HIS A 879 38.14 8.12 24.78
C HIS A 879 38.61 7.72 26.18
N LYS A 880 38.84 6.42 26.44
CA LYS A 880 39.39 5.94 27.72
C LYS A 880 40.79 6.51 28.02
N ALA A 881 41.62 6.67 26.99
CA ALA A 881 42.96 7.21 27.15
C ALA A 881 42.91 8.70 27.52
N TYR A 882 42.00 9.46 26.91
CA TYR A 882 41.71 10.84 27.27
C TYR A 882 41.24 10.97 28.73
N LEU A 883 40.22 10.19 29.14
CA LEU A 883 39.72 10.22 30.54
C LEU A 883 40.83 9.92 31.56
N ASN A 884 41.71 8.96 31.26
CA ASN A 884 42.87 8.65 32.11
C ASN A 884 43.87 9.82 32.19
N LYS A 885 44.10 10.54 31.09
CA LYS A 885 44.95 11.74 31.09
C LYS A 885 44.34 12.86 31.93
N VAL A 886 43.02 13.08 31.83
CA VAL A 886 42.31 14.07 32.66
C VAL A 886 42.42 13.72 34.14
N GLU A 887 42.18 12.46 34.52
CA GLU A 887 42.31 11.97 35.90
C GLU A 887 43.73 12.19 36.45
N LYS A 888 44.75 11.96 35.61
CA LYS A 888 46.17 12.20 35.95
C LYS A 888 46.61 13.67 35.85
N LYS A 889 45.69 14.60 35.58
CA LYS A 889 45.96 16.04 35.35
C LYS A 889 46.98 16.31 34.23
N ARG A 890 46.99 15.46 33.21
CA ARG A 890 47.84 15.55 32.01
C ARG A 890 47.06 16.03 30.76
N ALA A 891 45.76 16.29 30.92
CA ALA A 891 44.87 16.89 29.94
C ALA A 891 43.86 17.76 30.67
N LYS A 892 43.42 18.85 30.04
CA LYS A 892 42.44 19.79 30.59
C LYS A 892 41.03 19.39 30.16
N ASN A 893 40.10 19.31 31.12
CA ASN A 893 38.69 19.09 30.81
C ASN A 893 37.94 20.43 30.78
N TYR A 894 37.68 20.94 29.59
CA TYR A 894 36.92 22.17 29.36
C TYR A 894 35.42 21.94 29.57
N LEU A 895 34.72 22.92 30.14
CA LEU A 895 33.28 22.82 30.46
C LEU A 895 32.43 23.66 29.51
N GLY A 896 31.36 23.07 28.96
CA GLY A 896 30.36 23.78 28.18
C GLY A 896 30.94 24.61 27.04
N ALA A 897 30.53 25.87 26.93
CA ALA A 897 30.93 26.78 25.86
C ALA A 897 32.43 27.16 25.87
N ASP A 898 33.17 26.93 26.96
CA ASP A 898 34.61 27.21 27.01
C ASP A 898 35.39 26.31 26.05
N ALA A 899 34.97 25.06 25.84
CA ALA A 899 35.61 24.16 24.88
C ALA A 899 35.44 24.65 23.43
N VAL A 900 34.29 25.23 23.11
CA VAL A 900 34.03 25.82 21.79
C VAL A 900 34.83 27.11 21.59
N ARG A 901 35.11 27.88 22.66
CA ARG A 901 35.99 29.05 22.57
C ARG A 901 37.41 28.67 22.16
N VAL A 902 37.94 27.58 22.68
CA VAL A 902 39.30 27.09 22.31
C VAL A 902 39.36 26.70 20.82
N LEU A 903 38.26 26.24 20.21
CA LEU A 903 38.22 26.00 18.77
C LEU A 903 38.32 27.30 17.95
N LEU A 904 37.75 28.41 18.45
CA LEU A 904 37.93 29.72 17.81
C LEU A 904 39.37 30.22 17.94
N GLU A 905 39.99 30.02 19.11
CA GLU A 905 41.42 30.34 19.34
C GLU A 905 42.32 29.49 18.42
N LEU A 906 41.97 28.23 18.19
CA LEU A 906 42.66 27.37 17.20
C LEU A 906 42.54 27.94 15.78
N CYS A 907 41.36 28.39 15.35
CA CYS A 907 41.17 29.01 14.04
C CYS A 907 42.05 30.26 13.86
N GLU A 908 42.15 31.10 14.89
CA GLU A 908 43.03 32.27 14.89
C GLU A 908 44.51 31.86 14.80
N ALA A 909 44.94 30.88 15.59
CA ALA A 909 46.31 30.37 15.56
C ALA A 909 46.68 29.78 14.19
N LEU A 910 45.79 28.97 13.59
CA LEU A 910 45.99 28.39 12.27
C LEU A 910 46.13 29.46 11.17
N SER A 911 45.53 30.64 11.33
CA SER A 911 45.67 31.74 10.35
C SER A 911 47.09 32.32 10.25
N ASN A 912 47.94 32.06 11.26
CA ASN A 912 49.35 32.46 11.24
C ASN A 912 50.26 31.49 10.48
N TYR A 913 49.74 30.30 10.12
CA TYR A 913 50.46 29.31 9.33
C TYR A 913 50.21 29.51 7.85
N LYS A 914 51.23 29.26 7.01
CA LYS A 914 51.08 29.35 5.55
C LYS A 914 50.17 28.22 5.07
N SER A 915 49.06 28.57 4.40
CA SER A 915 48.08 27.64 3.84
C SER A 915 47.83 27.97 2.38
N ASN A 916 47.69 26.94 1.54
CA ASN A 916 47.20 27.11 0.17
C ASN A 916 45.69 26.81 0.05
N ALA A 917 45.01 26.48 1.16
CA ALA A 917 43.58 26.19 1.14
C ALA A 917 42.77 27.45 0.83
N SER A 918 41.81 27.31 -0.11
CA SER A 918 40.80 28.32 -0.39
C SER A 918 39.45 27.79 0.05
N LEU A 919 38.84 28.45 1.04
CA LEU A 919 37.47 28.15 1.44
C LEU A 919 36.46 28.76 0.46
N PRO A 920 35.25 28.19 0.36
CA PRO A 920 34.15 28.76 -0.42
C PRO A 920 33.85 30.21 -0.05
N ASP A 921 33.28 30.98 -0.99
CA ASP A 921 32.80 32.37 -0.80
C ASP A 921 33.84 33.36 -0.23
N GLY A 922 35.13 33.01 -0.28
CA GLY A 922 36.22 33.84 0.25
C GLY A 922 36.31 33.84 1.78
N TYR A 923 35.64 32.91 2.47
CA TYR A 923 35.76 32.77 3.92
C TYR A 923 37.22 32.54 4.33
N ARG A 924 37.57 33.05 5.51
CA ARG A 924 38.89 32.85 6.12
C ARG A 924 38.75 31.98 7.36
N ILE A 925 39.77 31.18 7.65
CA ILE A 925 39.72 30.27 8.80
C ILE A 925 39.48 31.00 10.13
N GLN A 926 40.08 32.17 10.33
CA GLN A 926 39.87 33.00 11.51
C GLN A 926 38.47 33.64 11.61
N SER A 927 37.66 33.59 10.55
CA SER A 927 36.29 34.13 10.55
C SER A 927 35.20 33.08 10.76
N LEU A 928 35.57 31.79 10.93
CA LEU A 928 34.60 30.71 11.10
C LEU A 928 33.86 30.82 12.43
N SER A 929 32.57 30.47 12.42
CA SER A 929 31.72 30.45 13.62
C SER A 929 31.21 29.05 13.94
N PHE A 930 30.97 28.77 15.23
CA PHE A 930 30.58 27.45 15.74
C PHE A 930 29.34 27.53 16.65
N GLN A 931 28.38 28.38 16.32
CA GLN A 931 27.14 28.57 17.08
C GLN A 931 26.28 27.32 17.11
N ALA A 932 26.12 26.59 16.00
CA ALA A 932 25.37 25.34 15.96
C ALA A 932 25.98 24.32 16.94
N LEU A 933 27.30 24.15 16.91
CA LEU A 933 28.03 23.29 17.85
C LEU A 933 27.88 23.78 19.29
N LYS A 934 27.98 25.09 19.53
CA LYS A 934 27.78 25.69 20.87
C LYS A 934 26.37 25.45 21.41
N VAL A 935 25.34 25.52 20.56
CA VAL A 935 23.96 25.21 20.92
C VAL A 935 23.82 23.73 21.30
N LEU A 936 24.41 22.81 20.52
CA LEU A 936 24.43 21.38 20.86
C LEU A 936 25.10 21.14 22.22
N VAL A 937 26.29 21.69 22.43
CA VAL A 937 27.03 21.57 23.71
C VAL A 937 26.21 22.11 24.87
N ASN A 938 25.58 23.27 24.73
CA ASN A 938 24.75 23.87 25.78
C ASN A 938 23.50 23.04 26.07
N ASN A 939 22.86 22.47 25.06
CA ASN A 939 21.68 21.65 25.22
C ASN A 939 21.99 20.34 25.95
N VAL A 940 23.15 19.74 25.69
CA VAL A 940 23.58 18.51 26.37
C VAL A 940 24.12 18.78 27.78
N SER A 941 24.64 19.99 28.02
CA SER A 941 25.14 20.40 29.33
C SER A 941 24.03 20.80 30.32
N ARG A 942 22.80 21.01 29.84
CA ARG A 942 21.59 21.25 30.66
C ARG A 942 20.94 19.94 31.02
#